data_AF-M0MRU4-F1
#
_entry.id   AF-M0MRU4-F1
#
_cell.length_a   1.000
_cell.length_b   1.000
_cell.length_c   1.000
_cell.angle_alpha   90.00
_cell.angle_beta   90.00
_cell.angle_gamma   90.00
#
_symmetry.space_group_name_H-M   'P 1'
#
loop_
_entity.id
_entity.type
_entity.pdbx_description
1 polymer ?
#
loop_
_entity_poly.entity_id
_entity_poly.type
_entity_poly.pdbx_seq_one_letter_code
_entity_poly.pdbx_strand_id
1 'polypeptide(L)'
;MESMTAHFRSTAIFITLLVVLSTVVAGGGVVGAQTSEDANGTNATAETGVDLPPADDVYVEDNGDAVLAYEEAANGTQANYGLNVSEGLFHALVASDVEGSDDLAANVTAVMTGENVTGNGTLEAARPETLSNLSVNATGVQNDENARSDVSAAATVTGENIARSVPIERAGITGDVTTTGSTFDADLAANAQLTQPLGQPQHQSYEITEGNGTYTLNVSQERPVLGASASQWETREQAKRTLESQYVALAESMNGSADLTIDSYSFTQSESGRSQLDIEYSVTYQGIERAVADQLVSSLTSAEDVDLNRSEARNVSQRLRNLTVNELSVRYDQRQGSIEAGMSADLDNYDGAVLAALDVAEATDMQALNAGTMAGMNTAGVGSMPANTETTPTTSNVTSSNATATNAAATSAASFNQSLERFRKQFEAQQAANLTRTSTFTANVTKNSPQALSVDLDSQSRTENWGAYVGELEDRDIETSDLEYELHAATEGERVNVTAAVSVSGENLLKQATNQMLNSSTGPQAGQTREYVTAFREAGFRKGQMDVSVEDGRMQLETGAAFENMTALRDALVTLEGGQNVQSVVGQTENGTTTSYVRVEGAVPTLEGGQNVQSVVGQTENGTTTSYVRVEGAVPENASESQVRELGYVGEDTSVHLPNAWDRTIPSTNTSQANEYLGLTGASSGLTGPGFGVVVAVIALLAGALVAVRRR
;
A
#
# COMPACT_ATOMS: atom_id res chain seq x y z
N MET A 1 42.02 4.69 -23.39
CA MET A 1 40.98 4.63 -22.33
C MET A 1 40.64 6.08 -21.93
N GLU A 2 40.43 6.93 -22.93
CA GLU A 2 40.55 8.40 -22.83
C GLU A 2 39.47 9.12 -23.68
N SER A 3 38.40 8.42 -24.09
CA SER A 3 37.32 8.99 -24.91
C SER A 3 35.90 8.71 -24.41
N MET A 4 35.71 8.35 -23.13
CA MET A 4 34.38 8.06 -22.55
C MET A 4 33.90 9.08 -21.51
N THR A 5 34.71 10.08 -21.15
CA THR A 5 34.40 11.01 -20.04
C THR A 5 33.85 12.38 -20.46
N ALA A 6 33.67 12.66 -21.75
CA ALA A 6 33.26 13.98 -22.23
C ALA A 6 31.74 14.15 -22.46
N HIS A 7 30.95 13.08 -22.53
CA HIS A 7 29.52 13.16 -22.85
C HIS A 7 28.56 13.01 -21.66
N PHE A 8 29.06 12.79 -20.44
CA PHE A 8 28.22 12.54 -19.26
C PHE A 8 28.02 13.75 -18.32
N ARG A 9 28.54 14.93 -18.65
CA ARG A 9 28.52 16.09 -17.74
C ARG A 9 27.40 17.11 -17.99
N SER A 10 26.71 17.07 -19.14
CA SER A 10 25.67 18.07 -19.47
C SER A 10 24.23 17.55 -19.27
N THR A 11 24.02 16.23 -19.17
CA THR A 11 22.70 15.63 -18.91
C THR A 11 22.35 15.60 -17.42
N ALA A 12 23.34 15.79 -16.54
CA ALA A 12 23.17 15.66 -15.09
C ALA A 12 22.30 16.76 -14.47
N ILE A 13 22.28 17.98 -15.03
CA ILE A 13 21.52 19.10 -14.44
C ILE A 13 20.01 18.94 -14.71
N PHE A 14 19.62 18.43 -15.89
CA PHE A 14 18.23 18.14 -16.23
C PHE A 14 17.68 16.89 -15.53
N ILE A 15 18.52 15.86 -15.34
CA ILE A 15 18.14 14.66 -14.58
C ILE A 15 18.03 14.98 -13.08
N THR A 16 18.82 15.92 -12.55
CA THR A 16 18.69 16.35 -11.14
C THR A 16 17.38 17.12 -10.91
N LEU A 17 16.95 17.95 -11.87
CA LEU A 17 15.63 18.62 -11.80
C LEU A 17 14.47 17.61 -11.77
N LEU A 18 14.56 16.54 -12.56
CA LEU A 18 13.54 15.49 -12.62
C LEU A 18 13.57 14.56 -11.42
N VAL A 19 14.75 14.27 -10.87
CA VAL A 19 14.92 13.47 -9.65
C VAL A 19 14.34 14.21 -8.44
N VAL A 20 14.58 15.53 -8.33
CA VAL A 20 14.01 16.36 -7.25
C VAL A 20 12.47 16.43 -7.31
N LEU A 21 11.90 16.61 -8.51
CA LEU A 21 10.44 16.56 -8.73
C LEU A 21 9.84 15.16 -8.47
N SER A 22 10.58 14.09 -8.75
CA SER A 22 10.12 12.70 -8.51
C SER A 22 10.17 12.28 -7.03
N THR A 23 11.00 12.93 -6.20
CA THR A 23 11.15 12.55 -4.78
C THR A 23 10.12 13.18 -3.84
N VAL A 24 9.47 14.29 -4.23
CA VAL A 24 8.49 14.98 -3.35
C VAL A 24 7.06 14.47 -3.55
N VAL A 25 6.75 13.83 -4.68
CA VAL A 25 5.42 13.24 -4.95
C VAL A 25 5.22 11.87 -4.28
N ALA A 26 6.27 11.30 -3.66
CA ALA A 26 6.22 10.00 -2.97
C ALA A 26 5.72 10.06 -1.51
N GLY A 27 5.00 11.12 -1.12
CA GLY A 27 4.32 11.23 0.18
C GLY A 27 3.05 10.38 0.32
N GLY A 28 2.61 9.70 -0.73
CA GLY A 28 1.46 8.78 -0.67
C GLY A 28 1.39 7.86 -1.88
N GLY A 29 1.80 6.60 -1.73
CA GLY A 29 1.60 5.59 -2.78
C GLY A 29 2.57 4.40 -2.73
N VAL A 30 2.04 3.26 -2.30
CA VAL A 30 2.40 1.88 -2.67
C VAL A 30 3.89 1.51 -2.72
N VAL A 31 4.38 0.96 -1.60
CA VAL A 31 5.55 0.07 -1.59
C VAL A 31 5.17 -1.23 -2.32
N GLY A 32 5.72 -1.44 -3.50
CA GLY A 32 5.71 -2.74 -4.18
C GLY A 32 6.45 -3.75 -3.30
N ALA A 33 5.72 -4.67 -2.70
CA ALA A 33 6.30 -5.80 -1.98
C ALA A 33 7.08 -6.67 -2.98
N GLN A 34 8.40 -6.70 -2.87
CA GLN A 34 9.21 -7.78 -3.40
C GLN A 34 8.83 -9.04 -2.61
N THR A 35 8.01 -9.90 -3.20
CA THR A 35 7.75 -11.24 -2.69
C THR A 35 9.03 -12.06 -2.82
N SER A 36 9.60 -12.44 -1.69
CA SER A 36 10.65 -13.45 -1.59
C SER A 36 10.13 -14.76 -2.22
N GLU A 37 10.82 -15.21 -3.26
CA GLU A 37 10.71 -16.56 -3.80
C GLU A 37 11.12 -17.57 -2.72
N ASP A 38 10.14 -18.26 -2.14
CA ASP A 38 10.21 -19.67 -1.70
C ASP A 38 8.90 -20.05 -0.99
N ALA A 39 7.82 -20.18 -1.76
CA ALA A 39 6.64 -20.93 -1.37
C ALA A 39 6.16 -21.70 -2.59
N ASN A 40 6.54 -22.97 -2.64
CA ASN A 40 6.19 -23.93 -3.68
C ASN A 40 4.66 -24.04 -3.76
N GLY A 41 4.04 -23.32 -4.69
CA GLY A 41 2.61 -23.32 -4.94
C GLY A 41 2.17 -24.68 -5.48
N THR A 42 1.51 -25.46 -4.64
CA THR A 42 0.71 -26.61 -5.09
C THR A 42 -0.54 -26.05 -5.76
N ASN A 43 -0.65 -26.24 -7.08
CA ASN A 43 -1.86 -25.98 -7.85
C ASN A 43 -3.02 -26.79 -7.25
N ALA A 44 -3.91 -26.13 -6.49
CA ALA A 44 -5.21 -26.70 -6.16
C ALA A 44 -6.09 -26.58 -7.41
N THR A 45 -6.12 -27.65 -8.20
CA THR A 45 -7.18 -27.88 -9.18
C THR A 45 -8.52 -27.90 -8.45
N ALA A 46 -9.48 -27.10 -8.90
CA ALA A 46 -10.87 -27.18 -8.46
C ALA A 46 -11.41 -28.57 -8.82
N GLU A 47 -11.37 -29.50 -7.87
CA GLU A 47 -12.11 -30.74 -7.95
C GLU A 47 -13.58 -30.41 -7.62
N THR A 48 -14.41 -30.44 -8.66
CA THR A 48 -15.85 -30.33 -8.54
C THR A 48 -16.41 -31.59 -7.87
N GLY A 49 -17.00 -31.42 -6.68
CA GLY A 49 -17.70 -32.45 -5.93
C GLY A 49 -16.90 -32.95 -4.73
N VAL A 50 -17.05 -32.27 -3.58
CA VAL A 50 -16.53 -32.74 -2.29
C VAL A 50 -17.65 -33.46 -1.56
N ASP A 51 -17.50 -34.77 -1.35
CA ASP A 51 -18.37 -35.57 -0.50
C ASP A 51 -18.04 -35.20 0.96
N LEU A 52 -19.02 -34.69 1.72
CA LEU A 52 -18.82 -34.55 3.17
C LEU A 52 -18.61 -35.94 3.75
N PRO A 53 -17.67 -36.12 4.70
CA PRO A 53 -17.67 -37.35 5.46
C PRO A 53 -19.03 -37.48 6.17
N PRO A 54 -19.57 -38.70 6.30
CA PRO A 54 -20.69 -38.96 7.17
C PRO A 54 -20.49 -38.32 8.55
N ALA A 55 -21.56 -37.81 9.15
CA ALA A 55 -21.48 -37.35 10.54
C ALA A 55 -21.08 -38.51 11.46
N ASP A 56 -20.34 -38.21 12.54
CA ASP A 56 -19.98 -39.23 13.54
C ASP A 56 -21.22 -39.64 14.35
N ASP A 57 -22.04 -38.65 14.73
CA ASP A 57 -23.36 -38.84 15.33
C ASP A 57 -24.44 -38.00 14.65
N VAL A 58 -25.68 -38.51 14.66
CA VAL A 58 -26.89 -37.76 14.33
C VAL A 58 -27.92 -37.89 15.44
N TYR A 59 -28.36 -36.75 15.98
CA TYR A 59 -29.39 -36.66 17.02
C TYR A 59 -30.67 -36.10 16.43
N VAL A 60 -31.76 -36.87 16.47
CA VAL A 60 -33.07 -36.45 15.95
C VAL A 60 -33.95 -35.97 17.09
N GLU A 61 -34.62 -34.84 16.87
CA GLU A 61 -35.56 -34.22 17.81
C GLU A 61 -37.01 -34.59 17.49
N ASP A 62 -37.91 -34.46 18.46
CA ASP A 62 -39.32 -34.88 18.33
C ASP A 62 -40.07 -34.15 17.19
N ASN A 63 -39.62 -32.95 16.83
CA ASN A 63 -40.19 -32.11 15.77
C ASN A 63 -39.66 -32.44 14.36
N GLY A 64 -38.76 -33.43 14.23
CA GLY A 64 -38.16 -33.82 12.96
C GLY A 64 -36.88 -33.05 12.60
N ASP A 65 -36.41 -32.15 13.45
CA ASP A 65 -35.08 -31.53 13.30
C ASP A 65 -33.98 -32.56 13.59
N ALA A 66 -32.81 -32.38 12.99
CA ALA A 66 -31.63 -33.19 13.29
C ALA A 66 -30.40 -32.34 13.58
N VAL A 67 -29.58 -32.83 14.51
CA VAL A 67 -28.26 -32.29 14.81
C VAL A 67 -27.20 -33.28 14.34
N LEU A 68 -26.33 -32.83 13.46
CA LEU A 68 -25.17 -33.58 12.97
C LEU A 68 -23.95 -33.20 13.83
N ALA A 69 -23.24 -34.18 14.37
CA ALA A 69 -22.00 -33.96 15.13
C ALA A 69 -20.80 -34.51 14.37
N TYR A 70 -19.76 -33.68 14.26
CA TYR A 70 -18.46 -34.02 13.67
C TYR A 70 -17.37 -33.82 14.71
N GLU A 71 -16.57 -34.85 14.98
CA GLU A 71 -15.50 -34.82 15.98
C GLU A 71 -14.13 -34.77 15.32
N GLU A 72 -13.26 -33.88 15.82
CA GLU A 72 -11.89 -33.75 15.34
C GLU A 72 -10.89 -33.56 16.48
N ALA A 73 -9.71 -34.15 16.37
CA ALA A 73 -8.63 -33.94 17.33
C ALA A 73 -8.08 -32.51 17.24
N ALA A 74 -8.11 -31.79 18.35
CA ALA A 74 -7.59 -30.42 18.48
C ALA A 74 -6.13 -30.43 18.94
N ASN A 75 -5.22 -30.04 18.04
CA ASN A 75 -3.78 -29.98 18.31
C ASN A 75 -3.40 -28.67 19.05
N GLY A 76 -3.76 -28.56 20.32
CA GLY A 76 -3.36 -27.44 21.19
C GLY A 76 -4.08 -26.10 20.94
N THR A 77 -5.02 -26.07 20.01
CA THR A 77 -5.91 -24.93 19.76
C THR A 77 -7.28 -25.20 20.39
N GLN A 78 -7.82 -24.24 21.14
CA GLN A 78 -9.18 -24.27 21.65
C GLN A 78 -10.02 -23.32 20.80
N ALA A 79 -11.10 -23.82 20.22
CA ALA A 79 -12.00 -23.02 19.40
C ALA A 79 -13.45 -23.24 19.86
N ASN A 80 -14.12 -22.13 20.17
CA ASN A 80 -15.55 -22.08 20.42
C ASN A 80 -16.15 -21.13 19.40
N TYR A 81 -17.09 -21.60 18.59
CA TYR A 81 -17.74 -20.74 17.61
C TYR A 81 -19.22 -21.07 17.49
N GLY A 82 -20.00 -20.08 17.10
CA GLY A 82 -21.44 -20.16 17.02
C GLY A 82 -21.96 -19.26 15.91
N LEU A 83 -22.80 -19.83 15.06
CA LEU A 83 -23.56 -19.16 14.03
C LEU A 83 -25.05 -19.39 14.29
N ASN A 84 -25.86 -18.34 14.29
CA ASN A 84 -27.32 -18.40 14.34
C ASN A 84 -27.88 -17.60 13.18
N VAL A 85 -28.45 -18.29 12.19
CA VAL A 85 -28.94 -17.67 10.96
C VAL A 85 -30.19 -16.84 11.23
N SER A 86 -31.08 -17.33 12.10
CA SER A 86 -32.36 -16.68 12.44
C SER A 86 -32.18 -15.38 13.21
N GLU A 87 -31.20 -15.32 14.10
CA GLU A 87 -30.86 -14.10 14.85
C GLU A 87 -29.83 -13.22 14.12
N GLY A 88 -29.24 -13.73 13.05
CA GLY A 88 -28.22 -13.06 12.26
C GLY A 88 -26.94 -12.80 13.04
N LEU A 89 -26.50 -13.76 13.85
CA LEU A 89 -25.37 -13.62 14.77
C LEU A 89 -24.28 -14.66 14.49
N PHE A 90 -23.05 -14.18 14.45
CA PHE A 90 -21.84 -14.98 14.43
C PHE A 90 -20.95 -14.57 15.60
N HIS A 91 -20.34 -15.55 16.26
CA HIS A 91 -19.34 -15.36 17.30
C HIS A 91 -18.33 -16.48 17.25
N ALA A 92 -17.05 -16.17 17.44
CA ALA A 92 -15.98 -17.14 17.52
C ALA A 92 -14.92 -16.68 18.52
N LEU A 93 -14.38 -17.62 19.27
CA LEU A 93 -13.32 -17.47 20.24
C LEU A 93 -12.31 -18.58 19.98
N VAL A 94 -11.09 -18.20 19.62
CA VAL A 94 -9.98 -19.12 19.34
C VAL A 94 -8.83 -18.77 20.26
N ALA A 95 -8.27 -19.76 20.93
CA ALA A 95 -7.09 -19.63 21.77
C ALA A 95 -6.03 -20.65 21.37
N SER A 96 -4.79 -20.21 21.22
CA SER A 96 -3.66 -21.04 20.81
C SER A 96 -2.38 -20.62 21.49
N ASP A 97 -1.51 -21.58 21.77
CA ASP A 97 -0.14 -21.30 22.21
C ASP A 97 0.71 -20.81 21.03
N VAL A 98 1.57 -19.82 21.26
CA VAL A 98 2.44 -19.19 20.25
C VAL A 98 3.88 -19.28 20.74
N GLU A 99 4.72 -19.95 19.95
CA GLU A 99 6.14 -20.06 20.27
C GLU A 99 6.87 -18.72 20.11
N GLY A 100 7.69 -18.35 21.10
CA GLY A 100 8.58 -17.19 21.01
C GLY A 100 7.93 -15.84 21.32
N SER A 101 6.74 -15.81 21.89
CA SER A 101 6.04 -14.58 22.32
C SER A 101 6.04 -14.34 23.83
N ASP A 102 6.92 -15.01 24.60
CA ASP A 102 6.97 -14.88 26.06
C ASP A 102 7.27 -13.45 26.56
N ASP A 103 7.98 -12.66 25.75
CA ASP A 103 8.34 -11.26 26.07
C ASP A 103 7.40 -10.23 25.41
N LEU A 104 6.32 -10.69 24.77
CA LEU A 104 5.38 -9.88 24.01
C LEU A 104 4.00 -9.90 24.67
N ALA A 105 3.47 -8.72 24.96
CA ALA A 105 2.06 -8.54 25.27
C ALA A 105 1.44 -7.61 24.21
N ALA A 106 0.28 -7.96 23.68
CA ALA A 106 -0.42 -7.12 22.73
C ALA A 106 -1.93 -7.23 22.93
N ASN A 107 -2.64 -6.13 22.79
CA ASN A 107 -4.09 -6.11 22.76
C ASN A 107 -4.53 -5.27 21.57
N VAL A 108 -5.42 -5.79 20.73
CA VAL A 108 -5.95 -5.08 19.56
C VAL A 108 -7.45 -5.28 19.53
N THR A 109 -8.20 -4.19 19.47
CA THR A 109 -9.66 -4.20 19.33
C THR A 109 -10.02 -3.48 18.06
N ALA A 110 -10.70 -4.14 17.14
CA ALA A 110 -11.31 -3.55 15.97
C ALA A 110 -12.83 -3.69 16.04
N VAL A 111 -13.55 -2.63 15.74
CA VAL A 111 -15.01 -2.62 15.63
C VAL A 111 -15.36 -2.19 14.20
N MET A 112 -16.52 -2.55 13.69
CA MET A 112 -16.98 -2.05 12.40
C MET A 112 -18.49 -1.92 12.45
N THR A 113 -19.00 -0.83 11.88
CA THR A 113 -20.41 -0.55 11.65
C THR A 113 -20.58 -0.11 10.19
N GLY A 114 -21.80 0.16 9.74
CA GLY A 114 -22.04 0.62 8.37
C GLY A 114 -21.31 1.92 8.00
N GLU A 115 -21.09 2.79 8.99
CA GLU A 115 -20.61 4.18 8.79
C GLU A 115 -19.28 4.47 9.50
N ASN A 116 -18.84 3.60 10.40
CA ASN A 116 -17.63 3.78 11.19
C ASN A 116 -16.91 2.44 11.30
N VAL A 117 -15.62 2.40 11.01
CA VAL A 117 -14.77 1.34 11.56
C VAL A 117 -14.40 1.75 13.00
N THR A 118 -13.87 0.90 13.91
CA THR A 118 -13.07 1.10 15.15
C THR A 118 -11.84 0.14 15.24
N GLY A 119 -10.82 0.36 16.06
CA GLY A 119 -9.40 -0.03 15.88
C GLY A 119 -8.45 0.69 16.84
N ASN A 120 -8.25 0.09 18.02
CA ASN A 120 -7.24 0.48 19.01
C ASN A 120 -6.28 -0.68 19.24
N GLY A 121 -5.06 -0.39 19.65
CA GLY A 121 -4.17 -1.42 20.12
C GLY A 121 -3.08 -0.93 21.06
N THR A 122 -2.63 -1.84 21.91
CA THR A 122 -1.43 -1.70 22.72
C THR A 122 -0.47 -2.84 22.39
N LEU A 123 0.82 -2.55 22.41
CA LEU A 123 1.88 -3.52 22.26
C LEU A 123 3.00 -3.21 23.24
N GLU A 124 3.39 -4.21 24.00
CA GLU A 124 4.45 -4.18 24.97
C GLU A 124 5.47 -5.26 24.60
N ALA A 125 6.70 -4.86 24.30
CA ALA A 125 7.75 -5.80 23.93
C ALA A 125 9.05 -5.50 24.69
N ALA A 126 9.90 -6.51 24.86
CA ALA A 126 11.24 -6.29 25.37
C ALA A 126 11.99 -5.26 24.51
N ARG A 127 12.63 -4.29 25.18
CA ARG A 127 13.42 -3.25 24.50
C ARG A 127 14.66 -3.89 23.88
N PRO A 128 14.94 -3.64 22.59
CA PRO A 128 16.19 -4.08 21.96
C PRO A 128 17.41 -3.54 22.73
N GLU A 129 18.44 -4.37 22.94
CA GLU A 129 19.66 -3.96 23.67
C GLU A 129 20.39 -2.76 23.05
N THR A 130 20.24 -2.57 21.74
CA THR A 130 20.83 -1.45 21.00
C THR A 130 20.01 -0.17 21.11
N LEU A 131 18.80 -0.22 21.68
CA LEU A 131 17.91 0.92 21.82
C LEU A 131 17.95 1.42 23.27
N SER A 132 18.50 2.61 23.48
CA SER A 132 18.52 3.23 24.80
C SER A 132 17.23 3.98 25.10
N ASN A 133 16.68 4.68 24.10
CA ASN A 133 15.46 5.47 24.26
C ASN A 133 14.68 5.50 22.94
N LEU A 134 13.36 5.50 23.02
CA LEU A 134 12.43 5.77 21.93
C LEU A 134 11.28 6.61 22.45
N SER A 135 10.86 7.59 21.68
CA SER A 135 9.65 8.37 21.85
C SER A 135 9.10 8.69 20.47
N VAL A 136 7.88 8.28 20.15
CA VAL A 136 7.19 8.58 18.91
C VAL A 136 5.80 9.06 19.28
N ASN A 137 5.40 10.20 18.73
CA ASN A 137 4.04 10.71 18.80
C ASN A 137 3.64 11.07 17.38
N ALA A 138 2.60 10.44 16.85
CA ALA A 138 2.00 10.82 15.59
C ALA A 138 0.51 11.05 15.81
N THR A 139 0.01 12.20 15.39
CA THR A 139 -1.41 12.53 15.44
C THR A 139 -1.84 13.09 14.09
N GLY A 140 -3.02 12.73 13.62
CA GLY A 140 -3.57 13.28 12.40
C GLY A 140 -5.08 13.37 12.45
N VAL A 141 -5.62 14.39 11.79
CA VAL A 141 -7.06 14.60 11.63
C VAL A 141 -7.29 15.04 10.20
N GLN A 142 -8.23 14.38 9.54
CA GLN A 142 -8.81 14.75 8.26
C GLN A 142 -10.32 14.62 8.44
N ASN A 143 -11.06 15.72 8.28
CA ASN A 143 -12.53 15.71 8.32
C ASN A 143 -13.07 16.74 7.34
N ASP A 144 -14.39 16.97 7.27
CA ASP A 144 -14.98 17.92 6.31
C ASP A 144 -14.40 19.34 6.34
N GLU A 145 -13.71 19.76 7.42
CA GLU A 145 -13.20 21.13 7.56
C GLU A 145 -11.67 21.21 7.60
N ASN A 146 -10.99 20.19 8.13
CA ASN A 146 -9.58 20.24 8.47
C ASN A 146 -8.81 19.04 7.94
N ALA A 147 -7.58 19.27 7.47
CA ALA A 147 -6.60 18.21 7.25
C ALA A 147 -5.24 18.63 7.82
N ARG A 148 -4.80 17.93 8.87
CA ARG A 148 -3.53 18.17 9.56
C ARG A 148 -2.90 16.87 10.05
N SER A 149 -1.57 16.85 10.09
CA SER A 149 -0.77 15.77 10.68
C SER A 149 0.42 16.36 11.42
N ASP A 150 0.68 15.85 12.61
CA ASP A 150 1.83 16.20 13.44
C ASP A 150 2.54 14.90 13.83
N VAL A 151 3.83 14.79 13.53
CA VAL A 151 4.69 13.63 13.85
C VAL A 151 5.94 14.13 14.55
N SER A 152 6.26 13.53 15.69
CA SER A 152 7.52 13.71 16.40
C SER A 152 8.09 12.34 16.74
N ALA A 153 9.36 12.12 16.49
CA ALA A 153 10.05 10.88 16.80
C ALA A 153 11.47 11.18 17.28
N ALA A 154 11.84 10.61 18.40
CA ALA A 154 13.16 10.69 18.98
C ALA A 154 13.62 9.29 19.35
N ALA A 155 14.82 8.92 18.92
CA ALA A 155 15.41 7.62 19.22
C ALA A 155 16.88 7.79 19.59
N THR A 156 17.35 7.02 20.56
CA THR A 156 18.78 6.93 20.89
C THR A 156 19.22 5.49 20.81
N VAL A 157 20.15 5.22 19.92
CA VAL A 157 20.75 3.90 19.74
C VAL A 157 22.17 3.87 20.30
N THR A 158 22.51 2.74 20.91
CA THR A 158 23.81 2.47 21.51
C THR A 158 24.43 1.20 20.93
N GLY A 159 25.73 1.23 20.66
CA GLY A 159 26.43 0.05 20.15
C GLY A 159 27.88 0.33 19.78
N GLU A 160 28.72 -0.70 19.88
CA GLU A 160 30.16 -0.60 19.58
C GLU A 160 30.44 -0.26 18.11
N ASN A 161 29.52 -0.64 17.21
CA ASN A 161 29.65 -0.41 15.77
C ASN A 161 29.28 1.02 15.33
N ILE A 162 28.59 1.80 16.18
CA ILE A 162 28.25 3.22 15.91
C ILE A 162 29.53 4.08 15.84
N ALA A 163 30.62 3.64 16.49
CA ALA A 163 31.89 4.32 16.45
C ALA A 163 32.52 4.36 15.04
N ARG A 164 32.15 3.43 14.14
CA ARG A 164 32.78 3.22 12.83
C ARG A 164 32.05 3.88 11.66
N SER A 165 30.80 4.32 11.85
CA SER A 165 30.08 5.10 10.84
C SER A 165 30.64 6.53 10.81
N VAL A 166 30.77 7.06 9.58
CA VAL A 166 31.06 8.44 9.12
C VAL A 166 31.51 9.45 10.20
N PRO A 167 32.54 10.30 9.97
CA PRO A 167 33.05 11.27 10.95
C PRO A 167 32.09 12.43 11.28
N ILE A 168 30.78 12.19 11.38
CA ILE A 168 29.72 13.13 11.76
C ILE A 168 29.69 13.27 13.29
N GLU A 169 29.73 14.52 13.75
CA GLU A 169 29.40 14.91 15.11
C GLU A 169 27.90 15.21 15.22
N ARG A 170 27.39 16.03 14.30
CA ARG A 170 25.98 16.42 14.20
C ARG A 170 25.61 16.58 12.73
N ALA A 171 24.39 16.24 12.36
CA ALA A 171 23.83 16.55 11.05
C ALA A 171 22.35 16.89 11.20
N GLY A 172 21.85 17.81 10.37
CA GLY A 172 20.47 18.25 10.39
C GLY A 172 19.97 18.46 8.97
N ILE A 173 18.68 18.20 8.76
CA ILE A 173 17.95 18.55 7.55
C ILE A 173 16.67 19.24 7.99
N THR A 174 16.35 20.38 7.38
CA THR A 174 15.09 21.09 7.55
C THR A 174 14.50 21.34 6.18
N GLY A 175 13.19 21.21 6.06
CA GLY A 175 12.47 21.52 4.84
C GLY A 175 11.12 22.18 5.10
N ASP A 176 10.76 23.11 4.22
CA ASP A 176 9.43 23.66 4.05
C ASP A 176 9.00 23.38 2.61
N VAL A 177 7.81 22.81 2.41
CA VAL A 177 7.24 22.55 1.09
C VAL A 177 5.80 23.04 1.11
N THR A 178 5.50 24.01 0.26
CA THR A 178 4.16 24.51 0.02
C THR A 178 3.72 24.17 -1.40
N THR A 179 2.53 23.59 -1.52
CA THR A 179 1.95 23.23 -2.82
C THR A 179 0.54 23.77 -2.90
N THR A 180 0.19 24.31 -4.06
CA THR A 180 -1.18 24.68 -4.39
C THR A 180 -1.67 23.90 -5.61
N GLY A 181 -2.85 24.24 -6.13
CA GLY A 181 -3.33 23.70 -7.39
C GLY A 181 -2.48 24.08 -8.61
N SER A 182 -1.59 25.08 -8.52
CA SER A 182 -0.78 25.56 -9.64
C SER A 182 0.64 26.02 -9.28
N THR A 183 0.97 26.16 -8.00
CA THR A 183 2.31 26.59 -7.53
C THR A 183 2.99 25.49 -6.71
N PHE A 184 4.31 25.41 -6.84
CA PHE A 184 5.16 24.52 -6.06
C PHE A 184 6.33 25.33 -5.50
N ASP A 185 6.40 25.37 -4.18
CA ASP A 185 7.38 26.12 -3.41
C ASP A 185 8.07 25.14 -2.45
N ALA A 186 9.39 25.06 -2.49
CA ALA A 186 10.16 24.19 -1.61
C ALA A 186 11.48 24.82 -1.20
N ASP A 187 11.74 24.84 0.10
CA ASP A 187 12.98 25.31 0.71
C ASP A 187 13.57 24.20 1.58
N LEU A 188 14.68 23.63 1.13
CA LEU A 188 15.38 22.54 1.80
C LEU A 188 16.77 23.01 2.24
N ALA A 189 17.14 22.69 3.47
CA ALA A 189 18.46 22.96 4.00
C ALA A 189 19.00 21.73 4.72
N ALA A 190 20.28 21.42 4.50
CA ALA A 190 21.00 20.40 5.22
C ALA A 190 22.29 20.99 5.80
N ASN A 191 22.66 20.54 7.00
CA ASN A 191 23.92 20.89 7.63
C ASN A 191 24.55 19.64 8.24
N ALA A 192 25.88 19.63 8.32
CA ALA A 192 26.62 18.61 9.04
C ALA A 192 27.88 19.20 9.64
N GLN A 193 28.10 18.92 10.92
CA GLN A 193 29.37 19.12 11.60
C GLN A 193 30.10 17.79 11.66
N LEU A 194 31.33 17.79 11.17
CA LEU A 194 32.20 16.64 11.14
C LEU A 194 33.31 16.79 12.18
N THR A 195 33.69 15.65 12.76
CA THR A 195 34.86 15.51 13.64
C THR A 195 36.18 15.73 12.91
N GLN A 196 36.21 15.60 11.58
CA GLN A 196 37.38 15.84 10.73
C GLN A 196 36.94 16.48 9.40
N PRO A 197 37.71 17.46 8.86
CA PRO A 197 37.41 18.07 7.57
C PRO A 197 37.50 17.07 6.40
N LEU A 198 36.52 17.10 5.50
CA LEU A 198 36.51 16.30 4.26
C LEU A 198 37.13 17.07 3.09
N GLY A 199 38.46 17.13 3.04
CA GLY A 199 39.16 17.77 1.91
C GLY A 199 39.25 19.30 2.04
N GLN A 200 39.38 19.99 0.90
CA GLN A 200 39.60 21.43 0.88
C GLN A 200 38.28 22.21 0.94
N PRO A 201 38.30 23.46 1.45
CA PRO A 201 37.12 24.32 1.40
C PRO A 201 36.63 24.50 -0.02
N GLN A 202 35.31 24.44 -0.18
CA GLN A 202 34.63 24.72 -1.44
C GLN A 202 33.27 25.35 -1.20
N HIS A 203 32.86 26.21 -2.11
CA HIS A 203 31.56 26.85 -2.20
C HIS A 203 31.05 26.64 -3.62
N GLN A 204 29.79 26.27 -3.79
CA GLN A 204 29.13 26.19 -5.09
C GLN A 204 27.69 26.66 -4.92
N SER A 205 27.30 27.65 -5.70
CA SER A 205 25.94 28.16 -5.79
C SER A 205 25.54 28.20 -7.25
N TYR A 206 24.37 27.65 -7.56
CA TYR A 206 23.74 27.67 -8.87
C TYR A 206 22.32 28.19 -8.68
N GLU A 207 21.93 29.19 -9.45
CA GLU A 207 20.62 29.80 -9.39
C GLU A 207 20.11 29.97 -10.83
N ILE A 208 18.91 29.48 -11.10
CA ILE A 208 18.23 29.61 -12.38
C ILE A 208 16.97 30.44 -12.16
N THR A 209 16.80 31.48 -12.96
CA THR A 209 15.60 32.33 -12.98
C THR A 209 15.09 32.48 -14.40
N GLU A 210 13.77 32.46 -14.58
CA GLU A 210 13.12 32.77 -15.84
C GLU A 210 12.60 34.21 -15.85
N GLY A 211 12.87 34.96 -16.91
CA GLY A 211 12.37 36.31 -17.07
C GLY A 211 12.31 36.76 -18.52
N ASN A 212 11.18 37.34 -18.94
CA ASN A 212 10.98 37.90 -20.29
C ASN A 212 11.29 36.91 -21.44
N GLY A 213 11.04 35.61 -21.26
CA GLY A 213 11.35 34.57 -22.24
C GLY A 213 12.85 34.26 -22.36
N THR A 214 13.60 34.50 -21.29
CA THR A 214 15.03 34.18 -21.18
C THR A 214 15.29 33.49 -19.85
N TYR A 215 16.26 32.58 -19.81
CA TYR A 215 16.67 31.88 -18.58
C TYR A 215 18.05 32.35 -18.19
N THR A 216 18.22 32.81 -16.96
CA THR A 216 19.53 33.23 -16.46
C THR A 216 20.02 32.22 -15.43
N LEU A 217 21.15 31.59 -15.73
CA LEU A 217 21.91 30.75 -14.80
C LEU A 217 23.01 31.61 -14.17
N ASN A 218 22.89 31.92 -12.88
CA ASN A 218 23.94 32.52 -12.08
C ASN A 218 24.73 31.42 -11.37
N VAL A 219 26.05 31.48 -11.44
CA VAL A 219 26.93 30.52 -10.77
C VAL A 219 27.99 31.26 -9.98
N SER A 220 28.14 30.90 -8.71
CA SER A 220 29.27 31.28 -7.86
C SER A 220 29.97 30.02 -7.40
N GLN A 221 31.26 29.87 -7.66
CA GLN A 221 32.00 28.69 -7.24
C GLN A 221 33.40 29.04 -6.74
N GLU A 222 33.72 28.52 -5.57
CA GLU A 222 35.07 28.43 -5.03
C GLU A 222 35.41 26.95 -4.88
N ARG A 223 36.38 26.42 -5.63
CA ARG A 223 36.69 24.98 -5.58
C ARG A 223 38.14 24.64 -5.89
N PRO A 224 38.65 23.52 -5.36
CA PRO A 224 39.93 22.99 -5.80
C PRO A 224 39.84 22.46 -7.24
N VAL A 225 40.81 22.80 -8.07
CA VAL A 225 40.94 22.27 -9.43
C VAL A 225 42.11 21.30 -9.48
N LEU A 226 41.85 20.05 -9.90
CA LEU A 226 42.83 18.97 -9.85
C LEU A 226 43.38 18.60 -11.24
N GLY A 227 44.68 18.28 -11.27
CA GLY A 227 45.36 17.62 -12.38
C GLY A 227 45.41 18.45 -13.67
N ALA A 228 45.37 17.78 -14.81
CA ALA A 228 45.49 18.40 -16.14
C ALA A 228 44.39 19.45 -16.45
N SER A 229 43.24 19.35 -15.77
CA SER A 229 42.13 20.29 -15.91
C SER A 229 42.49 21.70 -15.44
N ALA A 230 43.45 21.86 -14.53
CA ALA A 230 43.87 23.16 -14.00
C ALA A 230 44.29 24.13 -15.11
N SER A 231 44.95 23.63 -16.17
CA SER A 231 45.38 24.41 -17.33
C SER A 231 44.25 25.11 -18.10
N GLN A 232 43.01 24.62 -17.96
CA GLN A 232 41.82 25.21 -18.57
C GLN A 232 41.28 26.42 -17.78
N TRP A 233 41.79 26.63 -16.57
CA TRP A 233 41.32 27.63 -15.61
C TRP A 233 42.45 28.52 -15.09
N GLU A 234 43.64 28.54 -15.70
CA GLU A 234 44.76 29.37 -15.21
C GLU A 234 44.55 30.86 -15.51
N THR A 235 43.90 31.17 -16.63
CA THR A 235 43.60 32.54 -17.06
C THR A 235 42.10 32.75 -17.28
N ARG A 236 41.63 34.00 -17.11
CA ARG A 236 40.22 34.37 -17.35
C ARG A 236 39.79 34.00 -18.77
N GLU A 237 40.68 34.14 -19.75
CA GLU A 237 40.42 33.81 -21.15
C GLU A 237 40.31 32.31 -21.41
N GLN A 238 41.06 31.47 -20.68
CA GLN A 238 40.91 30.00 -20.75
C GLN A 238 39.63 29.56 -20.04
N ALA A 239 39.33 30.14 -18.87
CA ALA A 239 38.09 29.90 -18.15
C ALA A 239 36.88 30.26 -19.02
N LYS A 240 36.90 31.44 -19.68
CA LYS A 240 35.87 31.86 -20.63
C LYS A 240 35.68 30.86 -21.77
N ARG A 241 36.76 30.45 -22.44
CA ARG A 241 36.69 29.43 -23.50
C ARG A 241 36.11 28.10 -23.01
N THR A 242 36.46 27.69 -21.80
CA THR A 242 35.95 26.47 -21.18
C THR A 242 34.44 26.58 -20.93
N LEU A 243 33.99 27.69 -20.35
CA LEU A 243 32.56 27.95 -20.10
C LEU A 243 31.76 28.12 -21.39
N GLU A 244 32.30 28.80 -22.41
CA GLU A 244 31.67 28.91 -23.74
C GLU A 244 31.47 27.53 -24.37
N SER A 245 32.48 26.65 -24.27
CA SER A 245 32.36 25.28 -24.78
C SER A 245 31.35 24.42 -24.04
N GLN A 246 31.04 24.76 -22.78
CA GLN A 246 30.09 24.02 -21.95
C GLN A 246 28.66 24.50 -22.16
N TYR A 247 28.45 25.81 -22.19
CA TYR A 247 27.11 26.40 -22.13
C TYR A 247 26.64 27.00 -23.46
N VAL A 248 27.52 27.73 -24.16
CA VAL A 248 27.15 28.35 -25.45
C VAL A 248 26.98 27.28 -26.52
N ALA A 249 27.91 26.33 -26.60
CA ALA A 249 27.79 25.21 -27.53
C ALA A 249 26.53 24.36 -27.27
N LEU A 250 26.11 24.23 -26.01
CA LEU A 250 24.89 23.53 -25.65
C LEU A 250 23.65 24.27 -26.15
N ALA A 251 23.56 25.59 -25.95
CA ALA A 251 22.46 26.41 -26.45
C ALA A 251 22.36 26.38 -27.99
N GLU A 252 23.49 26.50 -28.68
CA GLU A 252 23.56 26.42 -30.14
C GLU A 252 23.10 25.05 -30.66
N SER A 253 23.46 23.96 -29.96
CA SER A 253 23.01 22.61 -30.32
C SER A 253 21.49 22.44 -30.19
N MET A 254 20.86 23.25 -29.35
CA MET A 254 19.43 23.32 -29.12
C MET A 254 18.72 24.36 -30.02
N ASN A 255 19.43 24.93 -31.00
CA ASN A 255 18.94 25.99 -31.89
C ASN A 255 18.48 27.26 -31.13
N GLY A 256 19.08 27.50 -29.97
CA GLY A 256 18.96 28.74 -29.20
C GLY A 256 20.28 29.52 -29.19
N SER A 257 20.37 30.51 -28.31
CA SER A 257 21.60 31.27 -28.05
C SER A 257 21.86 31.39 -26.55
N ALA A 258 23.13 31.55 -26.19
CA ALA A 258 23.50 31.87 -24.82
C ALA A 258 24.57 32.96 -24.78
N ASP A 259 24.41 33.91 -23.86
CA ASP A 259 25.38 34.95 -23.57
C ASP A 259 26.07 34.64 -22.24
N LEU A 260 27.40 34.50 -22.26
CA LEU A 260 28.22 34.24 -21.07
C LEU A 260 28.92 35.51 -20.59
N THR A 261 28.72 35.87 -19.33
CA THR A 261 29.45 36.93 -18.63
C THR A 261 30.18 36.33 -17.43
N ILE A 262 31.48 36.63 -17.29
CA ILE A 262 32.26 36.31 -16.08
C ILE A 262 32.36 37.60 -15.27
N ASP A 263 31.78 37.62 -14.07
CA ASP A 263 31.70 38.79 -13.20
C ASP A 263 32.96 38.92 -12.34
N SER A 264 33.39 37.81 -11.72
CA SER A 264 34.60 37.73 -10.91
C SER A 264 35.43 36.50 -11.27
N TYR A 265 36.75 36.58 -11.11
CA TYR A 265 37.67 35.50 -11.45
C TYR A 265 38.97 35.62 -10.66
N SER A 266 39.37 34.55 -10.00
CA SER A 266 40.65 34.36 -9.35
C SER A 266 41.08 32.90 -9.44
N PHE A 267 42.34 32.68 -9.79
CA PHE A 267 42.95 31.36 -9.79
C PHE A 267 44.25 31.43 -9.02
N THR A 268 44.38 30.58 -8.01
CA THR A 268 45.60 30.53 -7.18
C THR A 268 46.18 29.12 -7.23
N GLN A 269 47.50 29.03 -7.33
CA GLN A 269 48.22 27.77 -7.27
C GLN A 269 49.19 27.82 -6.10
N SER A 270 49.05 26.90 -5.16
CA SER A 270 49.97 26.77 -4.02
C SER A 270 51.31 26.19 -4.48
N GLU A 271 52.37 26.45 -3.70
CA GLU A 271 53.68 25.82 -3.89
C GLU A 271 53.62 24.27 -3.81
N SER A 272 52.58 23.73 -3.16
CA SER A 272 52.29 22.29 -3.10
C SER A 272 51.56 21.74 -4.34
N GLY A 273 51.39 22.57 -5.39
CA GLY A 273 50.74 22.18 -6.65
C GLY A 273 49.21 22.08 -6.57
N ARG A 274 48.59 22.63 -5.52
CA ARG A 274 47.13 22.66 -5.38
C ARG A 274 46.60 23.93 -6.02
N SER A 275 45.63 23.80 -6.91
CA SER A 275 44.98 24.95 -7.54
C SER A 275 43.60 25.19 -6.93
N GLN A 276 43.26 26.45 -6.67
CA GLN A 276 41.94 26.91 -6.21
C GLN A 276 41.40 27.88 -7.25
N LEU A 277 40.17 27.65 -7.70
CA LEU A 277 39.43 28.53 -8.60
C LEU A 277 38.31 29.18 -7.81
N ASP A 278 38.21 30.50 -7.92
CA ASP A 278 37.12 31.33 -7.43
C ASP A 278 36.57 32.11 -8.63
N ILE A 279 35.33 31.85 -9.02
CA ILE A 279 34.74 32.43 -10.23
C ILE A 279 33.23 32.59 -10.07
N GLU A 280 32.74 33.75 -10.50
CA GLU A 280 31.32 34.04 -10.64
C GLU A 280 31.01 34.36 -12.09
N TYR A 281 29.96 33.75 -12.62
CA TYR A 281 29.53 33.95 -13.99
C TYR A 281 28.03 33.79 -14.13
N SER A 282 27.47 34.49 -15.12
CA SER A 282 26.08 34.39 -15.52
C SER A 282 25.99 33.90 -16.98
N VAL A 283 25.02 33.04 -17.24
CA VAL A 283 24.68 32.57 -18.60
C VAL A 283 23.22 32.87 -18.86
N THR A 284 22.94 33.73 -19.84
CA THR A 284 21.56 34.03 -20.27
C THR A 284 21.24 33.24 -21.52
N TYR A 285 20.30 32.30 -21.42
CA TYR A 285 19.79 31.50 -22.53
C TYR A 285 18.55 32.13 -23.15
N GLN A 286 18.41 32.01 -24.47
CA GLN A 286 17.24 32.43 -25.22
C GLN A 286 16.86 31.37 -26.25
N GLY A 287 15.55 31.10 -26.38
CA GLY A 287 15.02 30.23 -27.42
C GLY A 287 15.34 28.74 -27.23
N ILE A 288 15.70 28.32 -26.02
CA ILE A 288 16.04 26.93 -25.70
C ILE A 288 14.83 26.11 -25.22
N GLU A 289 13.71 26.76 -24.89
CA GLU A 289 12.54 26.19 -24.20
C GLU A 289 11.96 25.03 -24.99
N ARG A 290 11.85 25.23 -26.30
CA ARG A 290 11.33 24.23 -27.21
C ARG A 290 12.24 23.00 -27.25
N ALA A 291 13.54 23.21 -27.39
CA ALA A 291 14.49 22.11 -27.47
C ALA A 291 14.61 21.36 -26.14
N VAL A 292 14.52 22.07 -25.02
CA VAL A 292 14.46 21.49 -23.67
C VAL A 292 13.19 20.62 -23.52
N ALA A 293 12.02 21.16 -23.85
CA ALA A 293 10.77 20.41 -23.79
C ALA A 293 10.78 19.19 -24.73
N ASP A 294 11.28 19.35 -25.96
CA ASP A 294 11.37 18.28 -26.95
C ASP A 294 12.42 17.22 -26.52
N GLN A 295 13.53 17.61 -25.90
CA GLN A 295 14.53 16.70 -25.34
C GLN A 295 13.97 15.91 -24.17
N LEU A 296 13.18 16.55 -23.30
CA LEU A 296 12.52 15.86 -22.19
C LEU A 296 11.50 14.85 -22.72
N VAL A 297 10.65 15.24 -23.68
CA VAL A 297 9.73 14.31 -24.34
C VAL A 297 10.49 13.18 -25.03
N SER A 298 11.59 13.47 -25.74
CA SER A 298 12.42 12.46 -26.38
C SER A 298 13.01 11.47 -25.37
N SER A 299 13.46 11.95 -24.21
CA SER A 299 13.95 11.11 -23.12
C SER A 299 12.86 10.21 -22.57
N LEU A 300 11.65 10.74 -22.41
CA LEU A 300 10.48 9.98 -21.96
C LEU A 300 10.10 8.91 -22.99
N THR A 301 10.03 9.24 -24.29
CA THR A 301 9.74 8.28 -25.38
C THR A 301 10.86 7.28 -25.65
N SER A 302 12.07 7.53 -25.16
CA SER A 302 13.20 6.59 -25.30
C SER A 302 13.21 5.55 -24.19
N ALA A 303 12.39 5.71 -23.15
CA ALA A 303 12.15 4.65 -22.18
C ALA A 303 11.39 3.50 -22.88
N GLU A 304 11.82 2.26 -22.68
CA GLU A 304 11.33 1.08 -23.42
C GLU A 304 9.80 0.85 -23.31
N ASP A 305 9.15 1.49 -22.34
CA ASP A 305 7.74 1.29 -22.01
C ASP A 305 6.83 2.47 -22.40
N VAL A 306 7.33 3.55 -23.01
CA VAL A 306 6.55 4.78 -23.26
C VAL A 306 6.38 5.06 -24.76
N ASP A 307 5.17 4.88 -25.28
CA ASP A 307 4.84 5.20 -26.68
C ASP A 307 3.79 6.29 -26.78
N LEU A 308 4.28 7.52 -26.72
CA LEU A 308 3.46 8.71 -26.93
C LEU A 308 3.18 8.89 -28.42
N ASN A 309 1.91 8.99 -28.77
CA ASN A 309 1.54 9.40 -30.11
C ASN A 309 1.91 10.88 -30.36
N ARG A 310 1.92 11.29 -31.63
CA ARG A 310 2.32 12.65 -32.01
C ARG A 310 1.44 13.75 -31.39
N SER A 311 0.19 13.45 -31.02
CA SER A 311 -0.69 14.40 -30.33
C SER A 311 -0.35 14.50 -28.85
N GLU A 312 -0.12 13.39 -28.17
CA GLU A 312 0.26 13.31 -26.75
C GLU A 312 1.61 13.97 -26.51
N ALA A 313 2.62 13.64 -27.31
CA ALA A 313 3.94 14.28 -27.26
C ALA A 313 3.86 15.80 -27.43
N ARG A 314 2.93 16.29 -28.26
CA ARG A 314 2.70 17.74 -28.43
C ARG A 314 1.99 18.34 -27.21
N ASN A 315 1.05 17.65 -26.61
CA ASN A 315 0.32 18.12 -25.44
C ASN A 315 1.25 18.21 -24.22
N VAL A 316 2.04 17.16 -23.96
CA VAL A 316 3.11 17.13 -22.95
C VAL A 316 4.09 18.29 -23.16
N SER A 317 4.61 18.46 -24.38
CA SER A 317 5.51 19.57 -24.73
C SER A 317 4.86 20.95 -24.57
N GLN A 318 3.56 21.10 -24.82
CA GLN A 318 2.84 22.37 -24.60
C GLN A 318 2.67 22.67 -23.11
N ARG A 319 2.27 21.68 -22.31
CA ARG A 319 2.09 21.83 -20.86
C ARG A 319 3.40 22.14 -20.14
N LEU A 320 4.49 21.47 -20.51
CA LEU A 320 5.83 21.74 -19.98
C LEU A 320 6.35 23.13 -20.32
N ARG A 321 5.87 23.74 -21.42
CA ARG A 321 6.23 25.12 -21.81
C ARG A 321 5.44 26.19 -21.06
N ASN A 322 4.37 25.82 -20.38
CA ASN A 322 3.60 26.74 -19.53
C ASN A 322 4.16 26.81 -18.11
N LEU A 323 5.02 25.87 -17.72
CA LEU A 323 5.75 25.91 -16.46
C LEU A 323 6.66 27.14 -16.45
N THR A 324 6.54 27.97 -15.43
CA THR A 324 7.40 29.12 -15.22
C THR A 324 8.34 28.83 -14.06
N VAL A 325 9.64 29.03 -14.27
CA VAL A 325 10.65 28.90 -13.22
C VAL A 325 10.92 30.27 -12.60
N ASN A 326 10.30 30.58 -11.46
CA ASN A 326 10.59 31.82 -10.74
C ASN A 326 12.01 31.77 -10.16
N GLU A 327 12.32 30.70 -9.44
CA GLU A 327 13.64 30.44 -8.89
C GLU A 327 13.90 28.94 -8.77
N LEU A 328 15.09 28.50 -9.16
CA LEU A 328 15.65 27.21 -8.81
C LEU A 328 17.08 27.42 -8.34
N SER A 329 17.34 27.20 -7.05
CA SER A 329 18.68 27.37 -6.49
C SER A 329 19.20 26.10 -5.83
N VAL A 330 20.50 25.88 -5.95
CA VAL A 330 21.25 24.85 -5.22
C VAL A 330 22.53 25.47 -4.70
N ARG A 331 22.72 25.40 -3.39
CA ARG A 331 23.92 25.86 -2.69
C ARG A 331 24.60 24.71 -1.95
N TYR A 332 25.92 24.70 -1.96
CA TYR A 332 26.76 23.76 -1.24
C TYR A 332 28.01 24.48 -0.74
N ASP A 333 28.20 24.46 0.56
CA ASP A 333 29.31 25.06 1.27
C ASP A 333 30.00 24.00 2.14
N GLN A 334 31.31 23.89 2.01
CA GLN A 334 32.14 23.04 2.83
C GLN A 334 33.31 23.84 3.39
N ARG A 335 33.38 23.99 4.72
CA ARG A 335 34.45 24.74 5.38
C ARG A 335 34.85 24.09 6.70
N GLN A 336 36.14 23.79 6.89
CA GLN A 336 36.72 23.41 8.19
C GLN A 336 35.95 22.30 8.97
N GLY A 337 35.36 21.33 8.26
CA GLY A 337 34.59 20.25 8.88
C GLY A 337 33.09 20.56 9.06
N SER A 338 32.59 21.73 8.65
CA SER A 338 31.17 21.94 8.39
C SER A 338 30.84 21.71 6.93
N ILE A 339 29.65 21.17 6.69
CA ILE A 339 28.99 21.09 5.39
C ILE A 339 27.63 21.76 5.56
N GLU A 340 27.29 22.64 4.64
CA GLU A 340 25.96 23.21 4.48
C GLU A 340 25.51 22.98 3.04
N ALA A 341 24.27 22.56 2.85
CA ALA A 341 23.66 22.46 1.55
C ALA A 341 22.27 23.09 1.62
N GLY A 342 21.82 23.66 0.53
CA GLY A 342 20.47 24.19 0.41
C GLY A 342 19.96 24.03 -1.00
N MET A 343 18.65 23.90 -1.12
CA MET A 343 17.93 23.83 -2.38
C MET A 343 16.65 24.64 -2.22
N SER A 344 16.37 25.54 -3.15
CA SER A 344 15.09 26.22 -3.25
C SER A 344 14.47 25.97 -4.63
N ALA A 345 13.16 25.86 -4.67
CA ALA A 345 12.38 25.78 -5.89
C ALA A 345 11.09 26.60 -5.72
N ASP A 346 10.86 27.52 -6.65
CA ASP A 346 9.64 28.32 -6.79
C ASP A 346 9.19 28.19 -8.25
N LEU A 347 8.10 27.45 -8.44
CA LEU A 347 7.56 27.08 -9.74
C LEU A 347 6.09 27.49 -9.84
N ASP A 348 5.78 28.23 -10.90
CA ASP A 348 4.42 28.59 -11.27
C ASP A 348 3.93 27.71 -12.42
N ASN A 349 2.62 27.45 -12.42
CA ASN A 349 1.93 26.56 -13.36
C ASN A 349 2.55 25.14 -13.41
N TYR A 350 3.01 24.63 -12.26
CA TYR A 350 3.59 23.28 -12.18
C TYR A 350 2.54 22.18 -12.44
N ASP A 351 1.26 22.53 -12.34
CA ASP A 351 0.14 21.69 -12.68
C ASP A 351 0.20 21.16 -14.12
N GLY A 352 0.68 21.98 -15.06
CA GLY A 352 0.93 21.55 -16.42
C GLY A 352 1.91 20.38 -16.48
N ALA A 353 2.99 20.43 -15.70
CA ALA A 353 3.98 19.36 -15.63
C ALA A 353 3.43 18.10 -14.97
N VAL A 354 2.63 18.23 -13.90
CA VAL A 354 1.95 17.10 -13.24
C VAL A 354 0.99 16.40 -14.21
N LEU A 355 0.12 17.17 -14.85
CA LEU A 355 -0.84 16.64 -15.83
C LEU A 355 -0.13 16.06 -17.05
N ALA A 356 1.02 16.60 -17.45
CA ALA A 356 1.84 16.02 -18.50
C ALA A 356 2.42 14.66 -18.10
N ALA A 357 2.88 14.48 -16.86
CA ALA A 357 3.35 13.20 -16.35
C ALA A 357 2.22 12.14 -16.32
N LEU A 358 1.00 12.54 -16.00
CA LEU A 358 -0.17 11.66 -16.07
C LEU A 358 -0.48 11.21 -17.49
N ASP A 359 -0.43 12.12 -18.47
CA ASP A 359 -0.62 11.77 -19.88
C ASP A 359 0.45 10.78 -20.36
N VAL A 360 1.67 10.88 -19.82
CA VAL A 360 2.75 9.90 -20.10
C VAL A 360 2.41 8.53 -19.50
N ALA A 361 1.94 8.48 -18.26
CA ALA A 361 1.56 7.23 -17.61
C ALA A 361 0.38 6.53 -18.33
N GLU A 362 -0.56 7.31 -18.88
CA GLU A 362 -1.68 6.80 -19.71
C GLU A 362 -1.18 6.12 -21.00
N ALA A 363 -0.16 6.70 -21.66
CA ALA A 363 0.37 6.19 -22.92
C ALA A 363 1.16 4.87 -22.76
N THR A 364 1.86 4.69 -21.65
CA THR A 364 2.61 3.46 -21.31
C THR A 364 1.71 2.22 -21.26
N ASP A 365 0.47 2.35 -20.77
CA ASP A 365 -0.42 1.20 -20.56
C ASP A 365 -1.27 0.86 -21.81
N MET A 366 -1.51 1.83 -22.72
CA MET A 366 -2.12 1.54 -24.03
C MET A 366 -1.26 0.59 -24.88
N GLN A 367 0.05 0.49 -24.62
CA GLN A 367 0.90 -0.52 -25.24
C GLN A 367 0.68 -1.92 -24.68
N ALA A 368 0.39 -2.10 -23.39
CA ALA A 368 0.04 -3.42 -22.85
C ALA A 368 -1.21 -3.98 -23.56
N LEU A 369 -2.16 -3.09 -23.90
CA LEU A 369 -3.34 -3.39 -24.71
C LEU A 369 -3.02 -3.68 -26.20
N ASN A 370 -2.09 -2.95 -26.83
CA ASN A 370 -1.71 -3.14 -28.24
C ASN A 370 -0.74 -4.31 -28.48
N ALA A 371 0.16 -4.60 -27.54
CA ALA A 371 1.07 -5.73 -27.59
C ALA A 371 0.31 -7.06 -27.41
N GLY A 372 -0.72 -7.07 -26.53
CA GLY A 372 -1.63 -8.21 -26.38
C GLY A 372 -2.50 -8.49 -27.60
N THR A 373 -2.85 -7.46 -28.38
CA THR A 373 -3.67 -7.60 -29.60
C THR A 373 -2.86 -7.90 -30.87
N MET A 374 -1.62 -7.39 -31.00
CA MET A 374 -0.76 -7.70 -32.15
C MET A 374 -0.13 -9.10 -32.11
N ALA A 375 0.11 -9.69 -30.92
CA ALA A 375 0.54 -11.09 -30.80
C ALA A 375 -0.52 -12.09 -31.31
N GLY A 376 -1.79 -11.68 -31.37
CA GLY A 376 -2.90 -12.49 -31.90
C GLY A 376 -3.12 -12.39 -33.42
N MET A 377 -2.52 -11.42 -34.11
CA MET A 377 -2.81 -11.14 -35.53
C MET A 377 -1.73 -11.60 -36.53
N ASN A 378 -0.57 -12.10 -36.08
CA ASN A 378 0.56 -12.36 -36.99
C ASN A 378 0.76 -13.82 -37.44
N THR A 379 -0.26 -14.68 -37.41
CA THR A 379 -0.16 -16.07 -37.93
C THR A 379 -1.04 -16.37 -39.16
N ALA A 380 -1.73 -15.38 -39.73
CA ALA A 380 -2.55 -15.57 -40.92
C ALA A 380 -1.89 -15.00 -42.18
N GLY A 381 -1.02 -15.82 -42.79
CA GLY A 381 -0.84 -15.86 -44.25
C GLY A 381 0.50 -15.38 -44.81
N VAL A 382 1.32 -16.31 -45.31
CA VAL A 382 1.84 -16.38 -46.70
C VAL A 382 2.25 -17.85 -46.96
N GLY A 383 1.73 -18.45 -48.04
CA GLY A 383 1.87 -19.88 -48.35
C GLY A 383 3.02 -20.29 -49.27
N SER A 384 3.26 -21.60 -49.35
CA SER A 384 3.74 -22.32 -50.53
C SER A 384 3.46 -23.84 -50.42
N MET A 385 2.80 -24.38 -51.46
CA MET A 385 2.46 -25.80 -51.71
C MET A 385 3.68 -26.62 -52.24
N PRO A 386 3.58 -27.94 -52.56
CA PRO A 386 3.07 -29.06 -51.74
C PRO A 386 3.99 -30.32 -51.82
N ALA A 387 3.87 -31.26 -50.87
CA ALA A 387 4.21 -32.67 -51.12
C ALA A 387 3.42 -33.60 -50.19
N ASN A 388 2.77 -34.60 -50.80
CA ASN A 388 1.99 -35.68 -50.22
C ASN A 388 2.65 -36.37 -49.01
N THR A 389 1.87 -36.70 -47.97
CA THR A 389 1.32 -38.06 -47.76
C THR A 389 0.26 -38.05 -46.64
N GLU A 390 -0.71 -38.94 -46.81
CA GLU A 390 -1.97 -39.11 -46.07
C GLU A 390 -1.82 -39.25 -44.54
N THR A 391 -2.71 -38.61 -43.78
CA THR A 391 -3.51 -39.23 -42.69
C THR A 391 -4.61 -38.26 -42.21
N THR A 392 -5.76 -38.84 -41.82
CA THR A 392 -7.07 -38.28 -41.46
C THR A 392 -7.11 -37.33 -40.23
N PRO A 393 -8.18 -36.52 -40.05
CA PRO A 393 -8.18 -35.36 -39.17
C PRO A 393 -8.63 -35.66 -37.73
N THR A 394 -7.95 -35.07 -36.76
CA THR A 394 -8.48 -34.79 -35.41
C THR A 394 -8.53 -33.27 -35.23
N THR A 395 -9.73 -32.71 -35.13
CA THR A 395 -9.96 -31.29 -34.84
C THR A 395 -9.58 -30.98 -33.39
N SER A 396 -8.50 -30.23 -33.23
CA SER A 396 -8.03 -29.66 -31.96
C SER A 396 -8.88 -28.45 -31.56
N ASN A 397 -9.26 -28.40 -30.29
CA ASN A 397 -9.83 -27.24 -29.62
C ASN A 397 -8.65 -26.41 -29.07
N VAL A 398 -8.16 -25.42 -29.82
CA VAL A 398 -7.12 -24.48 -29.40
C VAL A 398 -7.71 -23.07 -29.48
N THR A 399 -8.48 -22.68 -28.46
CA THR A 399 -9.04 -21.32 -28.39
C THR A 399 -9.13 -20.74 -26.97
N SER A 400 -8.71 -21.45 -25.92
CA SER A 400 -8.96 -21.02 -24.52
C SER A 400 -7.81 -20.29 -23.83
N SER A 401 -6.57 -20.33 -24.34
CA SER A 401 -5.42 -19.72 -23.64
C SER A 401 -5.19 -18.24 -23.97
N ASN A 402 -5.68 -17.74 -25.12
CA ASN A 402 -5.45 -16.35 -25.54
C ASN A 402 -6.50 -15.35 -25.02
N ALA A 403 -7.67 -15.82 -24.59
CA ALA A 403 -8.77 -14.96 -24.09
C ALA A 403 -8.57 -14.52 -22.64
N THR A 404 -7.88 -15.31 -21.82
CA THR A 404 -7.72 -15.03 -20.38
C THR A 404 -6.67 -13.95 -20.12
N ALA A 405 -5.59 -13.92 -20.90
CA ALA A 405 -4.53 -12.89 -20.78
C ALA A 405 -4.96 -11.51 -21.31
N THR A 406 -5.75 -11.47 -22.39
CA THR A 406 -6.30 -10.22 -22.95
C THR A 406 -7.33 -9.57 -22.02
N ASN A 407 -8.14 -10.37 -21.31
CA ASN A 407 -9.13 -9.85 -20.37
C ASN A 407 -8.50 -9.34 -19.06
N ALA A 408 -7.41 -9.96 -18.57
CA ALA A 408 -6.71 -9.49 -17.37
C ALA A 408 -6.02 -8.13 -17.62
N ALA A 409 -5.31 -7.99 -18.75
CA ALA A 409 -4.67 -6.73 -19.15
C ALA A 409 -5.69 -5.61 -19.44
N ALA A 410 -6.83 -5.94 -20.05
CA ALA A 410 -7.90 -4.97 -20.27
C ALA A 410 -8.56 -4.48 -18.96
N THR A 411 -8.60 -5.33 -17.94
CA THR A 411 -9.21 -5.00 -16.66
C THR A 411 -8.26 -4.21 -15.74
N SER A 412 -6.95 -4.53 -15.77
CA SER A 412 -5.92 -3.72 -15.09
C SER A 412 -5.81 -2.32 -15.70
N ALA A 413 -5.90 -2.21 -17.03
CA ALA A 413 -5.93 -0.92 -17.71
C ALA A 413 -7.21 -0.13 -17.39
N ALA A 414 -8.36 -0.80 -17.24
CA ALA A 414 -9.60 -0.14 -16.84
C ALA A 414 -9.55 0.42 -15.41
N SER A 415 -8.99 -0.32 -14.44
CA SER A 415 -8.85 0.15 -13.06
C SER A 415 -7.78 1.24 -12.89
N PHE A 416 -6.72 1.19 -13.69
CA PHE A 416 -5.74 2.26 -13.79
C PHE A 416 -6.33 3.54 -14.38
N ASN A 417 -7.06 3.44 -15.50
CA ASN A 417 -7.73 4.60 -16.11
C ASN A 417 -8.77 5.26 -15.18
N GLN A 418 -9.54 4.46 -14.42
CA GLN A 418 -10.45 4.98 -13.41
C GLN A 418 -9.71 5.71 -12.27
N SER A 419 -8.57 5.17 -11.82
CA SER A 419 -7.71 5.83 -10.84
C SER A 419 -7.14 7.15 -11.37
N LEU A 420 -6.75 7.19 -12.65
CA LEU A 420 -6.24 8.38 -13.31
C LEU A 420 -7.31 9.46 -13.48
N GLU A 421 -8.53 9.09 -13.89
CA GLU A 421 -9.66 10.01 -13.99
C GLU A 421 -10.03 10.58 -12.62
N ARG A 422 -10.06 9.74 -11.58
CA ARG A 422 -10.26 10.19 -10.20
C ARG A 422 -9.16 11.17 -9.78
N PHE A 423 -7.89 10.87 -10.07
CA PHE A 423 -6.79 11.78 -9.76
C PHE A 423 -6.94 13.13 -10.48
N ARG A 424 -7.31 13.13 -11.77
CA ARG A 424 -7.60 14.36 -12.53
C ARG A 424 -8.72 15.17 -11.88
N LYS A 425 -9.84 14.54 -11.52
CA LYS A 425 -10.94 15.22 -10.80
C LYS A 425 -10.52 15.77 -9.44
N GLN A 426 -9.73 15.01 -8.68
CA GLN A 426 -9.19 15.48 -7.40
C GLN A 426 -8.28 16.69 -7.61
N PHE A 427 -7.43 16.66 -8.63
CA PHE A 427 -6.54 17.76 -8.93
C PHE A 427 -7.29 19.02 -9.42
N GLU A 428 -8.32 18.86 -10.25
CA GLU A 428 -9.23 19.95 -10.63
C GLU A 428 -9.98 20.53 -9.41
N ALA A 429 -10.41 19.68 -8.47
CA ALA A 429 -11.01 20.12 -7.21
C ALA A 429 -10.00 20.89 -6.34
N GLN A 430 -8.72 20.49 -6.31
CA GLN A 430 -7.67 21.23 -5.61
C GLN A 430 -7.49 22.64 -6.19
N GLN A 431 -7.50 22.76 -7.52
CA GLN A 431 -7.43 24.06 -8.21
C GLN A 431 -8.66 24.92 -7.92
N ALA A 432 -9.87 24.35 -8.02
CA ALA A 432 -11.12 25.08 -7.79
C ALA A 432 -11.24 25.57 -6.34
N ALA A 433 -10.80 24.77 -5.38
CA ALA A 433 -10.80 25.10 -3.95
C ALA A 433 -9.65 26.02 -3.53
N ASN A 434 -8.68 26.29 -4.41
CA ASN A 434 -7.42 26.95 -4.06
C ASN A 434 -6.75 26.27 -2.84
N LEU A 435 -6.68 24.94 -2.90
CA LEU A 435 -6.13 24.14 -1.81
C LEU A 435 -4.65 24.47 -1.64
N THR A 436 -4.23 24.82 -0.43
CA THR A 436 -2.81 25.04 -0.09
C THR A 436 -2.40 23.98 0.92
N ARG A 437 -1.33 23.23 0.62
CA ARG A 437 -0.74 22.27 1.55
C ARG A 437 0.67 22.70 1.90
N THR A 438 0.91 22.88 3.19
CA THR A 438 2.24 23.21 3.73
C THR A 438 2.73 22.06 4.58
N SER A 439 3.91 21.54 4.26
CA SER A 439 4.58 20.49 5.02
C SER A 439 5.94 20.99 5.47
N THR A 440 6.18 20.95 6.79
CA THR A 440 7.47 21.30 7.38
C THR A 440 8.06 20.09 8.06
N PHE A 441 9.37 19.91 7.93
CA PHE A 441 10.06 18.84 8.64
C PHE A 441 11.44 19.27 9.10
N THR A 442 11.90 18.65 10.18
CA THR A 442 13.25 18.79 10.71
C THR A 442 13.71 17.42 11.19
N ALA A 443 14.87 16.99 10.71
CA ALA A 443 15.51 15.74 11.10
C ALA A 443 16.92 16.04 11.56
N ASN A 444 17.27 15.67 12.79
CA ASN A 444 18.58 15.87 13.37
C ASN A 444 19.19 14.52 13.78
N VAL A 445 20.50 14.41 13.63
CA VAL A 445 21.30 13.28 14.06
C VAL A 445 22.46 13.81 14.88
N THR A 446 22.62 13.32 16.11
CA THR A 446 23.65 13.77 17.04
C THR A 446 24.42 12.59 17.60
N LYS A 447 25.76 12.61 17.47
CA LYS A 447 26.63 11.64 18.11
C LYS A 447 26.95 12.08 19.53
N ASN A 448 26.18 11.60 20.51
CA ASN A 448 26.34 11.99 21.93
C ASN A 448 27.62 11.44 22.55
N SER A 449 28.08 10.27 22.09
CA SER A 449 29.30 9.62 22.55
C SER A 449 29.87 8.73 21.44
N PRO A 450 31.08 8.16 21.59
CA PRO A 450 31.63 7.23 20.60
C PRO A 450 30.72 6.03 20.29
N GLN A 451 29.82 5.66 21.21
CA GLN A 451 28.95 4.48 21.11
C GLN A 451 27.46 4.84 21.14
N ALA A 452 27.09 6.12 21.07
CA ALA A 452 25.69 6.55 21.16
C ALA A 452 25.33 7.58 20.07
N LEU A 453 24.22 7.34 19.39
CA LEU A 453 23.66 8.19 18.34
C LEU A 453 22.20 8.50 18.69
N SER A 454 21.83 9.78 18.72
CA SER A 454 20.44 10.22 18.79
C SER A 454 19.97 10.68 17.42
N VAL A 455 18.71 10.40 17.13
CA VAL A 455 17.97 10.86 15.97
C VAL A 455 16.70 11.51 16.48
N ASP A 456 16.43 12.72 16.01
CA ASP A 456 15.22 13.48 16.31
C ASP A 456 14.57 13.88 14.98
N LEU A 457 13.26 13.67 14.86
CA LEU A 457 12.47 13.96 13.68
C LEU A 457 11.19 14.67 14.14
N ASP A 458 10.92 15.82 13.55
CA ASP A 458 9.66 16.54 13.69
C ASP A 458 9.12 16.81 12.29
N SER A 459 7.84 16.54 12.06
CA SER A 459 7.16 16.76 10.79
C SER A 459 5.74 17.25 11.05
N GLN A 460 5.34 18.30 10.35
CA GLN A 460 3.98 18.85 10.41
C GLN A 460 3.45 19.02 9.00
N SER A 461 2.18 18.72 8.80
CA SER A 461 1.48 18.99 7.55
C SER A 461 0.15 19.67 7.86
N ARG A 462 -0.16 20.74 7.14
CA ARG A 462 -1.41 21.50 7.27
C ARG A 462 -1.96 21.78 5.89
N THR A 463 -3.28 21.71 5.79
CA THR A 463 -4.00 22.06 4.56
C THR A 463 -4.97 23.19 4.82
N GLU A 464 -4.84 24.28 4.07
CA GLU A 464 -5.77 25.40 4.05
C GLU A 464 -6.80 25.22 2.94
N ASN A 465 -8.01 25.74 3.12
CA ASN A 465 -9.16 25.56 2.21
C ASN A 465 -9.62 24.11 2.05
N TRP A 466 -9.33 23.24 3.03
CA TRP A 466 -9.71 21.83 2.97
C TRP A 466 -11.22 21.61 2.82
N GLY A 467 -12.06 22.31 3.59
CA GLY A 467 -13.51 22.15 3.46
C GLY A 467 -14.09 22.62 2.12
N ALA A 468 -13.48 23.63 1.49
CA ALA A 468 -13.84 23.99 0.11
C ALA A 468 -13.48 22.85 -0.86
N TYR A 469 -12.33 22.21 -0.66
CA TYR A 469 -11.91 21.05 -1.45
C TYR A 469 -12.81 19.83 -1.26
N VAL A 470 -13.24 19.54 -0.03
CA VAL A 470 -14.24 18.49 0.23
C VAL A 470 -15.53 18.78 -0.53
N GLY A 471 -16.04 20.02 -0.48
CA GLY A 471 -17.22 20.41 -1.27
C GLY A 471 -17.03 20.24 -2.79
N GLU A 472 -15.85 20.61 -3.33
CA GLU A 472 -15.55 20.40 -4.74
C GLU A 472 -15.43 18.91 -5.12
N LEU A 473 -14.99 18.04 -4.20
CA LEU A 473 -14.97 16.59 -4.41
C LEU A 473 -16.40 16.03 -4.45
N GLU A 474 -17.26 16.44 -3.52
CA GLU A 474 -18.67 16.03 -3.48
C GLU A 474 -19.43 16.48 -4.74
N ASP A 475 -19.21 17.71 -5.21
CA ASP A 475 -19.77 18.24 -6.46
C ASP A 475 -19.32 17.43 -7.71
N ARG A 476 -18.23 16.66 -7.58
CA ARG A 476 -17.70 15.77 -8.62
C ARG A 476 -18.02 14.29 -8.37
N ASP A 477 -18.96 14.01 -7.47
CA ASP A 477 -19.37 12.66 -7.05
C ASP A 477 -18.19 11.84 -6.46
N ILE A 478 -17.24 12.50 -5.80
CA ILE A 478 -16.13 11.86 -5.09
C ILE A 478 -16.43 11.92 -3.59
N GLU A 479 -16.85 10.78 -3.05
CA GLU A 479 -17.09 10.63 -1.62
C GLU A 479 -15.78 10.77 -0.82
N THR A 480 -15.87 11.45 0.32
CA THR A 480 -14.81 11.62 1.32
C THR A 480 -15.11 10.78 2.57
N SER A 481 -14.08 10.59 3.38
CA SER A 481 -14.19 9.97 4.70
C SER A 481 -13.36 10.78 5.68
N ASP A 482 -13.81 10.85 6.92
CA ASP A 482 -13.01 11.38 8.00
C ASP A 482 -11.98 10.35 8.45
N LEU A 483 -10.78 10.81 8.79
CA LEU A 483 -9.69 10.02 9.34
C LEU A 483 -9.12 10.72 10.56
N GLU A 484 -9.04 10.03 11.68
CA GLU A 484 -8.24 10.46 12.84
C GLU A 484 -7.16 9.41 13.09
N TYR A 485 -6.02 9.77 13.64
CA TYR A 485 -5.12 8.78 14.23
C TYR A 485 -4.26 9.38 15.32
N GLU A 486 -3.88 8.51 16.24
CA GLU A 486 -2.96 8.75 17.33
C GLU A 486 -2.07 7.52 17.50
N LEU A 487 -0.76 7.74 17.48
CA LEU A 487 0.25 6.74 17.76
C LEU A 487 1.17 7.30 18.83
N HIS A 488 1.34 6.56 19.91
CA HIS A 488 2.33 6.80 20.92
C HIS A 488 3.24 5.58 21.02
N ALA A 489 4.56 5.75 20.93
CA ALA A 489 5.50 4.70 21.24
C ALA A 489 6.61 5.24 22.14
N ALA A 490 6.89 4.57 23.25
CA ALA A 490 7.91 5.00 24.19
C ALA A 490 8.67 3.81 24.78
N THR A 491 9.94 4.01 25.11
CA THR A 491 10.65 3.08 25.99
C THR A 491 10.34 3.38 27.45
N GLU A 492 9.86 2.39 28.19
CA GLU A 492 9.62 2.46 29.63
C GLU A 492 10.42 1.35 30.32
N GLY A 493 11.52 1.73 30.98
CA GLY A 493 12.42 0.76 31.61
C GLY A 493 13.09 -0.17 30.59
N GLU A 494 12.79 -1.46 30.68
CA GLU A 494 13.33 -2.51 29.80
C GLU A 494 12.37 -2.89 28.66
N ARG A 495 11.27 -2.14 28.49
CA ARG A 495 10.22 -2.45 27.52
C ARG A 495 9.96 -1.28 26.58
N VAL A 496 9.39 -1.59 25.42
CA VAL A 496 8.85 -0.65 24.44
C VAL A 496 7.34 -0.79 24.50
N ASN A 497 6.68 0.31 24.80
CA ASN A 497 5.23 0.41 24.87
C ASN A 497 4.77 1.16 23.63
N VAL A 498 3.78 0.62 22.93
CA VAL A 498 3.15 1.24 21.78
C VAL A 498 1.66 1.26 22.05
N THR A 499 1.04 2.42 21.85
CA THR A 499 -0.41 2.61 21.84
C THR A 499 -0.78 3.22 20.50
N ALA A 500 -1.77 2.65 19.83
CA ALA A 500 -2.31 3.15 18.59
C ALA A 500 -3.83 3.24 18.69
N ALA A 501 -4.38 4.35 18.25
CA ALA A 501 -5.79 4.53 17.96
C ALA A 501 -5.87 5.15 16.58
N VAL A 502 -6.81 4.74 15.76
CA VAL A 502 -7.09 5.41 14.49
C VAL A 502 -8.56 5.87 14.53
N SER A 503 -9.14 6.60 13.57
CA SER A 503 -10.59 6.71 13.36
C SER A 503 -10.94 6.79 11.89
N VAL A 504 -12.02 6.14 11.41
CA VAL A 504 -12.52 6.29 10.05
C VAL A 504 -14.04 6.31 10.09
N SER A 505 -14.63 7.42 9.64
CA SER A 505 -16.08 7.61 9.57
C SER A 505 -16.51 8.13 8.19
N GLY A 506 -17.67 7.71 7.73
CA GLY A 506 -18.25 8.15 6.46
C GLY A 506 -19.54 7.43 6.12
N GLU A 507 -20.47 8.12 5.45
CA GLU A 507 -21.84 7.64 5.22
C GLU A 507 -21.92 6.36 4.37
N ASN A 508 -20.87 6.06 3.58
CA ASN A 508 -20.85 4.94 2.64
C ASN A 508 -19.60 4.05 2.79
N LEU A 509 -18.94 4.02 3.95
CA LEU A 509 -17.70 3.24 4.13
C LEU A 509 -17.85 1.77 3.72
N LEU A 510 -18.91 1.10 4.19
CA LEU A 510 -19.15 -0.31 3.83
C LEU A 510 -19.38 -0.50 2.33
N LYS A 511 -20.12 0.43 1.72
CA LYS A 511 -20.42 0.44 0.28
C LYS A 511 -19.16 0.69 -0.54
N GLN A 512 -18.30 1.60 -0.12
CA GLN A 512 -17.00 1.87 -0.73
C GLN A 512 -16.08 0.67 -0.65
N ALA A 513 -15.92 0.07 0.54
CA ALA A 513 -15.08 -1.11 0.74
C ALA A 513 -15.53 -2.28 -0.15
N THR A 514 -16.85 -2.54 -0.18
CA THR A 514 -17.41 -3.59 -1.02
C THR A 514 -17.33 -3.26 -2.52
N ASN A 515 -17.49 -2.00 -2.94
CA ASN A 515 -17.26 -1.59 -4.33
C ASN A 515 -15.79 -1.76 -4.74
N GLN A 516 -14.85 -1.44 -3.85
CA GLN A 516 -13.43 -1.63 -4.09
C GLN A 516 -13.10 -3.11 -4.29
N MET A 517 -13.66 -3.99 -3.45
CA MET A 517 -13.52 -5.45 -3.59
C MET A 517 -14.09 -5.97 -4.90
N LEU A 518 -15.25 -5.45 -5.33
CA LEU A 518 -15.84 -5.77 -6.63
C LEU A 518 -14.95 -5.34 -7.78
N ASN A 519 -14.38 -4.13 -7.69
CA ASN A 519 -13.53 -3.56 -8.74
C ASN A 519 -12.16 -4.23 -8.82
N SER A 520 -11.64 -4.77 -7.71
CA SER A 520 -10.38 -5.51 -7.68
C SER A 520 -10.54 -6.99 -8.08
N SER A 521 -11.75 -7.55 -7.97
CA SER A 521 -12.03 -8.92 -8.40
C SER A 521 -12.00 -9.04 -9.92
N THR A 522 -10.95 -9.67 -10.45
CA THR A 522 -10.79 -9.93 -11.89
C THR A 522 -10.63 -11.43 -12.15
N GLY A 523 -10.97 -11.89 -13.36
CA GLY A 523 -10.85 -13.30 -13.74
C GLY A 523 -12.10 -14.16 -13.47
N PRO A 524 -11.98 -15.50 -13.56
CA PRO A 524 -13.13 -16.43 -13.50
C PRO A 524 -13.93 -16.34 -12.20
N GLN A 525 -13.31 -15.88 -11.11
CA GLN A 525 -13.90 -15.76 -9.77
C GLN A 525 -14.65 -14.44 -9.55
N ALA A 526 -14.57 -13.47 -10.47
CA ALA A 526 -15.23 -12.16 -10.32
C ALA A 526 -16.77 -12.26 -10.25
N GLY A 527 -17.37 -13.27 -10.90
CA GLY A 527 -18.79 -13.58 -10.75
C GLY A 527 -19.14 -13.99 -9.32
N GLN A 528 -18.27 -14.81 -8.71
CA GLN A 528 -18.43 -15.30 -7.34
C GLN A 528 -18.28 -14.19 -6.31
N THR A 529 -17.25 -13.36 -6.46
CA THR A 529 -17.07 -12.18 -5.60
C THR A 529 -18.27 -11.23 -5.67
N ARG A 530 -18.85 -11.04 -6.87
CA ARG A 530 -20.03 -10.19 -7.03
C ARG A 530 -21.26 -10.72 -6.29
N GLU A 531 -21.46 -12.03 -6.34
CA GLU A 531 -22.55 -12.69 -5.64
C GLU A 531 -22.39 -12.59 -4.12
N TYR A 532 -21.20 -12.90 -3.58
CA TYR A 532 -20.92 -12.75 -2.14
C TYR A 532 -21.09 -11.32 -1.64
N VAL A 533 -20.59 -10.33 -2.38
CA VAL A 533 -20.72 -8.93 -2.00
C VAL A 533 -22.19 -8.48 -2.02
N THR A 534 -22.97 -8.96 -3.00
CA THR A 534 -24.41 -8.65 -3.08
C THR A 534 -25.15 -9.24 -1.88
N ALA A 535 -24.89 -10.51 -1.59
CA ALA A 535 -25.47 -11.23 -0.46
C ALA A 535 -25.10 -10.61 0.89
N PHE A 536 -23.85 -10.18 1.05
CA PHE A 536 -23.38 -9.49 2.23
C PHE A 536 -24.09 -8.16 2.45
N ARG A 537 -24.34 -7.40 1.37
CA ARG A 537 -25.12 -6.16 1.43
C ARG A 537 -26.58 -6.44 1.77
N GLU A 538 -27.18 -7.44 1.15
CA GLU A 538 -28.57 -7.86 1.41
C GLU A 538 -28.77 -8.41 2.82
N ALA A 539 -27.72 -8.98 3.42
CA ALA A 539 -27.78 -9.45 4.79
C ALA A 539 -27.87 -8.34 5.83
N GLY A 540 -27.65 -7.07 5.43
CA GLY A 540 -27.78 -5.91 6.31
C GLY A 540 -26.80 -5.98 7.47
N PHE A 541 -25.50 -5.94 7.17
CA PHE A 541 -24.47 -5.90 8.21
C PHE A 541 -24.72 -4.75 9.19
N ARG A 542 -24.77 -5.06 10.49
CA ARG A 542 -25.02 -4.10 11.58
C ARG A 542 -23.74 -3.72 12.30
N LYS A 543 -23.02 -4.73 12.79
CA LYS A 543 -21.79 -4.54 13.57
C LYS A 543 -20.88 -5.75 13.44
N GLY A 544 -19.58 -5.51 13.38
CA GLY A 544 -18.52 -6.49 13.56
C GLY A 544 -17.61 -6.06 14.69
N GLN A 545 -17.04 -7.01 15.39
CA GLN A 545 -16.00 -6.76 16.39
C GLN A 545 -14.96 -7.88 16.34
N MET A 546 -13.72 -7.52 16.59
CA MET A 546 -12.59 -8.43 16.67
C MET A 546 -11.66 -7.95 17.77
N ASP A 547 -11.38 -8.81 18.73
CA ASP A 547 -10.42 -8.59 19.80
C ASP A 547 -9.31 -9.63 19.68
N VAL A 548 -8.06 -9.18 19.72
CA VAL A 548 -6.87 -10.02 19.72
C VAL A 548 -6.07 -9.68 20.95
N SER A 549 -5.78 -10.65 21.79
CA SER A 549 -4.82 -10.52 22.87
C SER A 549 -3.70 -11.55 22.73
N VAL A 550 -2.49 -11.12 23.06
CA VAL A 550 -1.32 -11.97 23.20
C VAL A 550 -0.72 -11.67 24.56
N GLU A 551 -0.57 -12.69 25.40
CA GLU A 551 0.01 -12.59 26.73
C GLU A 551 0.63 -13.93 27.12
N ASP A 552 1.84 -13.91 27.68
CA ASP A 552 2.54 -15.09 28.21
C ASP A 552 2.57 -16.30 27.25
N GLY A 553 2.89 -16.07 25.98
CA GLY A 553 2.96 -17.17 25.00
C GLY A 553 1.60 -17.68 24.52
N ARG A 554 0.47 -17.07 24.92
CA ARG A 554 -0.87 -17.44 24.46
C ARG A 554 -1.48 -16.32 23.63
N MET A 555 -2.05 -16.69 22.50
CA MET A 555 -2.89 -15.81 21.68
C MET A 555 -4.35 -16.17 21.90
N GLN A 556 -5.19 -15.16 22.05
CA GLN A 556 -6.64 -15.27 22.02
C GLN A 556 -7.19 -14.33 20.95
N LEU A 557 -8.03 -14.86 20.07
CA LEU A 557 -8.79 -14.14 19.06
C LEU A 557 -10.27 -14.33 19.38
N GLU A 558 -10.98 -13.25 19.66
CA GLU A 558 -12.43 -13.23 19.74
C GLU A 558 -12.97 -12.39 18.59
N THR A 559 -14.02 -12.84 17.92
CA THR A 559 -14.66 -12.10 16.85
C THR A 559 -16.16 -12.34 16.85
N GLY A 560 -16.92 -11.36 16.40
CA GLY A 560 -18.35 -11.47 16.25
C GLY A 560 -18.87 -10.57 15.14
N ALA A 561 -20.00 -10.96 14.57
CA ALA A 561 -20.71 -10.17 13.58
C ALA A 561 -22.22 -10.30 13.76
N ALA A 562 -22.92 -9.19 13.54
CA ALA A 562 -24.36 -9.10 13.54
C ALA A 562 -24.87 -8.59 12.19
N PHE A 563 -25.91 -9.23 11.71
CA PHE A 563 -26.61 -8.95 10.46
C PHE A 563 -28.10 -8.78 10.75
N GLU A 564 -28.83 -8.11 9.85
CA GLU A 564 -30.29 -8.04 9.90
C GLU A 564 -30.92 -9.35 9.43
N ASN A 565 -30.34 -9.97 8.40
CA ASN A 565 -30.84 -11.21 7.83
C ASN A 565 -29.74 -12.05 7.15
N MET A 566 -29.25 -13.10 7.82
CA MET A 566 -28.23 -13.96 7.21
C MET A 566 -28.74 -14.91 6.13
N THR A 567 -30.05 -14.91 5.84
CA THR A 567 -30.64 -15.73 4.78
C THR A 567 -30.03 -15.41 3.41
N ALA A 568 -29.78 -14.13 3.11
CA ALA A 568 -29.17 -13.74 1.83
C ALA A 568 -27.74 -14.29 1.68
N LEU A 569 -26.93 -14.22 2.76
CA LEU A 569 -25.59 -14.81 2.79
C LEU A 569 -25.62 -16.33 2.64
N ARG A 570 -26.57 -17.00 3.31
CA ARG A 570 -26.82 -18.44 3.16
C ARG A 570 -27.17 -18.78 1.70
N ASP A 571 -28.10 -18.05 1.10
CA ASP A 571 -28.62 -18.31 -0.25
C ASP A 571 -27.60 -17.99 -1.37
N ALA A 572 -26.65 -17.08 -1.10
CA ALA A 572 -25.54 -16.83 -2.02
C ALA A 572 -24.44 -17.89 -1.92
N LEU A 573 -24.21 -18.46 -0.73
CA LEU A 573 -23.39 -19.65 -0.61
C LEU A 573 -24.00 -20.80 -1.44
N VAL A 574 -25.33 -20.95 -1.39
CA VAL A 574 -26.13 -21.93 -2.15
C VAL A 574 -25.94 -21.80 -3.67
N THR A 575 -25.91 -20.60 -4.23
CA THR A 575 -26.09 -20.41 -5.68
C THR A 575 -24.81 -20.69 -6.51
N LEU A 576 -23.63 -20.64 -5.88
CA LEU A 576 -22.33 -20.64 -6.55
C LEU A 576 -21.83 -21.98 -7.10
N GLU A 577 -22.39 -23.08 -6.63
CA GLU A 577 -22.03 -24.42 -7.08
C GLU A 577 -23.06 -25.01 -8.07
N GLY A 578 -23.58 -24.17 -8.97
CA GLY A 578 -24.36 -24.64 -10.13
C GLY A 578 -25.87 -24.77 -9.88
N GLY A 579 -26.44 -23.97 -8.98
CA GLY A 579 -27.89 -23.99 -8.68
C GLY A 579 -28.28 -25.10 -7.72
N GLN A 580 -27.42 -25.40 -6.75
CA GLN A 580 -27.51 -26.56 -5.89
C GLN A 580 -27.44 -26.11 -4.43
N ASN A 581 -28.49 -26.40 -3.64
CA ASN A 581 -28.65 -25.94 -2.27
C ASN A 581 -27.45 -26.28 -1.36
N VAL A 582 -26.77 -25.26 -0.82
CA VAL A 582 -25.82 -25.42 0.29
C VAL A 582 -26.56 -25.83 1.55
N GLN A 583 -26.23 -27.01 2.07
CA GLN A 583 -26.92 -27.63 3.21
C GLN A 583 -26.15 -27.54 4.53
N SER A 584 -24.86 -27.24 4.52
CA SER A 584 -24.04 -27.03 5.71
C SER A 584 -22.67 -26.48 5.34
N VAL A 585 -22.08 -25.68 6.23
CA VAL A 585 -20.66 -25.31 6.20
C VAL A 585 -20.02 -25.88 7.46
N VAL A 586 -18.99 -26.71 7.32
CA VAL A 586 -18.24 -27.31 8.43
C VAL A 586 -16.78 -26.95 8.28
N GLY A 587 -16.16 -26.33 9.28
CA GLY A 587 -14.71 -26.13 9.31
C GLY A 587 -14.02 -27.35 9.90
N GLN A 588 -13.06 -27.93 9.19
CA GLN A 588 -12.14 -28.95 9.70
C GLN A 588 -10.75 -28.36 9.79
N THR A 589 -10.09 -28.45 10.94
CA THR A 589 -8.75 -27.89 11.14
C THR A 589 -7.69 -28.99 11.21
N GLU A 590 -7.06 -29.28 10.07
CA GLU A 590 -5.96 -30.24 10.00
C GLU A 590 -4.61 -29.51 10.04
N ASN A 591 -3.70 -29.92 10.93
CA ASN A 591 -2.34 -29.36 11.05
C ASN A 591 -2.28 -27.82 11.20
N GLY A 592 -3.27 -27.24 11.89
CA GLY A 592 -3.36 -25.78 12.07
C GLY A 592 -3.96 -25.01 10.88
N THR A 593 -4.49 -25.70 9.87
CA THR A 593 -5.18 -25.11 8.72
C THR A 593 -6.67 -25.49 8.75
N THR A 594 -7.55 -24.51 8.95
CA THR A 594 -9.00 -24.71 8.88
C THR A 594 -9.47 -24.76 7.43
N THR A 595 -9.83 -25.96 6.97
CA THR A 595 -10.50 -26.26 5.71
C THR A 595 -12.01 -26.20 5.92
N SER A 596 -12.69 -25.22 5.33
CA SER A 596 -14.15 -25.15 5.33
C SER A 596 -14.73 -26.05 4.24
N TYR A 597 -15.48 -27.07 4.63
CA TYR A 597 -16.31 -27.88 3.75
C TYR A 597 -17.68 -27.27 3.60
N VAL A 598 -18.16 -27.23 2.36
CA VAL A 598 -19.49 -26.75 2.02
C VAL A 598 -20.21 -27.91 1.33
N ARG A 599 -21.37 -28.34 1.86
CA ARG A 599 -22.19 -29.37 1.19
C ARG A 599 -23.08 -28.72 0.17
N VAL A 600 -23.06 -29.21 -1.06
CA VAL A 600 -23.91 -28.75 -2.15
C VAL A 600 -24.76 -29.89 -2.71
N GLU A 601 -26.02 -29.58 -3.04
CA GLU A 601 -26.98 -30.51 -3.67
C GLU A 601 -26.38 -31.17 -4.94
N GLY A 602 -26.78 -32.38 -5.35
CA GLY A 602 -26.45 -32.93 -6.67
C GLY A 602 -25.54 -34.15 -6.79
N ALA A 603 -24.74 -34.48 -5.77
CA ALA A 603 -23.89 -35.68 -5.78
C ALA A 603 -24.60 -36.93 -5.20
N VAL A 604 -25.69 -37.39 -5.84
CA VAL A 604 -26.59 -38.52 -5.44
C VAL A 604 -27.67 -38.15 -4.37
N PRO A 605 -28.77 -38.92 -4.29
CA PRO A 605 -30.13 -38.39 -4.51
C PRO A 605 -30.57 -37.35 -3.46
N THR A 606 -31.18 -36.29 -3.99
CA THR A 606 -32.02 -35.25 -3.35
C THR A 606 -32.37 -35.45 -1.87
N LEU A 607 -32.08 -34.42 -1.06
CA LEU A 607 -32.95 -34.10 0.07
C LEU A 607 -34.33 -33.74 -0.50
N GLU A 608 -35.31 -34.63 -0.40
CA GLU A 608 -36.70 -34.22 -0.58
C GLU A 608 -37.12 -33.41 0.66
N GLY A 609 -37.17 -32.06 0.58
CA GLY A 609 -37.85 -31.28 1.63
C GLY A 609 -37.45 -29.84 1.96
N GLY A 610 -36.53 -29.16 1.26
CA GLY A 610 -36.26 -27.73 1.56
C GLY A 610 -35.67 -27.46 2.96
N GLN A 611 -34.79 -28.34 3.42
CA GLN A 611 -34.16 -28.30 4.74
C GLN A 611 -33.21 -27.10 4.87
N ASN A 612 -33.28 -26.40 6.01
CA ASN A 612 -32.52 -25.18 6.26
C ASN A 612 -31.56 -25.36 7.44
N VAL A 613 -30.31 -24.92 7.30
CA VAL A 613 -29.40 -24.78 8.44
C VAL A 613 -29.90 -23.65 9.32
N GLN A 614 -30.14 -23.94 10.60
CA GLN A 614 -30.54 -22.94 11.58
C GLN A 614 -29.34 -22.38 12.34
N SER A 615 -28.42 -23.27 12.75
CA SER A 615 -27.24 -22.91 13.52
C SER A 615 -26.10 -23.90 13.34
N VAL A 616 -24.89 -23.40 13.59
CA VAL A 616 -23.66 -24.19 13.67
C VAL A 616 -22.94 -23.82 14.95
N VAL A 617 -22.51 -24.80 15.73
CA VAL A 617 -21.79 -24.59 16.99
C VAL A 617 -20.58 -25.51 17.03
N GLY A 618 -19.39 -24.95 17.21
CA GLY A 618 -18.18 -25.72 17.49
C GLY A 618 -17.70 -25.47 18.90
N GLN A 619 -17.24 -26.53 19.57
CA GLN A 619 -16.66 -26.44 20.90
C GLN A 619 -15.48 -27.40 21.04
N THR A 620 -14.36 -26.92 21.56
CA THR A 620 -13.24 -27.78 21.94
C THR A 620 -13.36 -28.21 23.40
N GLU A 621 -13.48 -29.52 23.64
CA GLU A 621 -13.44 -30.13 24.97
C GLU A 621 -12.40 -31.26 25.00
N ASN A 622 -11.54 -31.28 26.01
CA ASN A 622 -10.55 -32.34 26.23
C ASN A 622 -9.64 -32.67 25.04
N GLY A 623 -9.35 -31.70 24.18
CA GLY A 623 -8.52 -31.90 22.98
C GLY A 623 -9.28 -32.48 21.78
N THR A 624 -10.61 -32.48 21.82
CA THR A 624 -11.47 -32.78 20.67
C THR A 624 -12.35 -31.56 20.39
N THR A 625 -12.38 -31.09 19.17
CA THR A 625 -13.36 -30.11 18.70
C THR A 625 -14.55 -30.85 18.11
N THR A 626 -15.74 -30.64 18.68
CA THR A 626 -16.99 -31.17 18.13
C THR A 626 -17.78 -30.04 17.49
N SER A 627 -18.17 -30.23 16.22
CA SER A 627 -19.00 -29.29 15.46
C SER A 627 -20.42 -29.84 15.34
N TYR A 628 -21.40 -29.12 15.87
CA TYR A 628 -22.82 -29.42 15.82
C TYR A 628 -23.52 -28.57 14.76
N VAL A 629 -24.16 -29.20 13.80
CA VAL A 629 -24.94 -28.53 12.73
C VAL A 629 -26.41 -28.88 12.91
N ARG A 630 -27.27 -27.87 13.09
CA ARG A 630 -28.71 -28.04 13.27
C ARG A 630 -29.45 -27.79 11.96
N VAL A 631 -30.19 -28.80 11.52
CA VAL A 631 -30.96 -28.80 10.27
C VAL A 631 -32.45 -28.88 10.58
N GLU A 632 -33.21 -27.88 10.10
CA GLU A 632 -34.66 -27.82 10.25
C GLU A 632 -35.36 -28.81 9.32
N GLY A 633 -36.31 -29.57 9.87
CA GLY A 633 -37.14 -30.50 9.09
C GLY A 633 -36.32 -31.59 8.41
N ALA A 634 -35.23 -32.03 9.06
CA ALA A 634 -34.32 -33.06 8.56
C ALA A 634 -35.04 -34.37 8.23
N VAL A 635 -36.06 -34.72 9.01
CA VAL A 635 -36.90 -35.91 8.83
C VAL A 635 -38.35 -35.60 9.23
N PRO A 636 -39.33 -36.43 8.80
CA PRO A 636 -40.70 -36.30 9.30
C PRO A 636 -40.79 -36.49 10.82
N GLU A 637 -41.75 -35.85 11.47
CA GLU A 637 -42.04 -36.08 12.90
C GLU A 637 -42.22 -37.58 13.19
N ASN A 638 -41.52 -38.09 14.21
CA ASN A 638 -41.47 -39.52 14.59
C ASN A 638 -40.82 -40.45 13.55
N ALA A 639 -39.84 -39.96 12.79
CA ALA A 639 -39.09 -40.77 11.84
C ALA A 639 -38.44 -42.00 12.50
N SER A 640 -38.42 -43.12 11.76
CA SER A 640 -37.67 -44.31 12.15
C SER A 640 -36.19 -44.15 11.83
N GLU A 641 -35.32 -44.92 12.51
CA GLU A 641 -33.88 -44.93 12.24
C GLU A 641 -33.57 -45.21 10.76
N SER A 642 -34.37 -46.05 10.10
CA SER A 642 -34.23 -46.30 8.67
C SER A 642 -34.43 -45.06 7.81
N GLN A 643 -35.37 -44.18 8.17
CA GLN A 643 -35.61 -42.91 7.46
C GLN A 643 -34.48 -41.90 7.72
N VAL A 644 -33.87 -41.95 8.90
CA VAL A 644 -32.69 -41.13 9.21
C VAL A 644 -31.47 -41.62 8.44
N ARG A 645 -31.30 -42.93 8.29
CA ARG A 645 -30.22 -43.54 7.49
C ARG A 645 -30.38 -43.35 5.98
N GLU A 646 -31.54 -42.91 5.51
CA GLU A 646 -31.75 -42.49 4.13
C GLU A 646 -31.18 -41.08 3.84
N LEU A 647 -30.81 -40.32 4.87
CA LEU A 647 -30.18 -39.02 4.72
C LEU A 647 -28.76 -39.18 4.19
N GLY A 648 -28.40 -38.44 3.15
CA GLY A 648 -27.09 -38.61 2.49
C GLY A 648 -25.87 -38.19 3.33
N TYR A 649 -26.04 -37.68 4.54
CA TYR A 649 -24.95 -37.39 5.49
C TYR A 649 -24.86 -38.42 6.63
N VAL A 650 -25.68 -39.48 6.57
CA VAL A 650 -25.68 -40.59 7.52
C VAL A 650 -25.04 -41.80 6.83
N GLY A 651 -23.83 -42.13 7.24
CA GLY A 651 -23.07 -43.27 6.75
C GLY A 651 -23.33 -44.53 7.54
N GLU A 652 -22.67 -45.61 7.14
CA GLU A 652 -22.74 -46.90 7.86
C GLU A 652 -22.14 -46.79 9.27
N ASP A 653 -21.10 -45.97 9.44
CA ASP A 653 -20.39 -45.75 10.69
C ASP A 653 -21.03 -44.65 11.57
N THR A 654 -22.05 -43.94 11.06
CA THR A 654 -22.76 -42.89 11.79
C THR A 654 -23.66 -43.49 12.87
N SER A 655 -23.51 -42.99 14.09
CA SER A 655 -24.36 -43.34 15.23
C SER A 655 -25.65 -42.51 15.22
N VAL A 656 -26.81 -43.17 15.17
CA VAL A 656 -28.12 -42.51 15.07
C VAL A 656 -28.86 -42.56 16.41
N HIS A 657 -29.24 -41.39 16.92
CA HIS A 657 -29.95 -41.23 18.19
C HIS A 657 -31.36 -40.67 17.93
N LEU A 658 -32.36 -41.54 18.00
CA LEU A 658 -33.78 -41.17 17.84
C LEU A 658 -34.30 -40.36 19.04
N PRO A 659 -35.45 -39.67 18.91
CA PRO A 659 -36.02 -38.91 20.01
C PRO A 659 -36.26 -39.80 21.23
N ASN A 660 -35.94 -39.29 22.43
CA ASN A 660 -35.97 -40.01 23.71
C ASN A 660 -34.94 -41.16 23.89
N ALA A 661 -34.02 -41.37 22.93
CA ALA A 661 -32.94 -42.35 23.03
C ALA A 661 -31.63 -41.78 23.60
N TRP A 662 -31.57 -40.46 23.81
CA TRP A 662 -30.42 -39.73 24.32
C TRP A 662 -30.85 -38.77 25.45
N ASP A 663 -29.97 -38.55 26.42
CA ASP A 663 -30.18 -37.68 27.61
C ASP A 663 -28.96 -36.76 27.81
N ARG A 664 -28.58 -36.05 26.75
CA ARG A 664 -27.47 -35.09 26.76
C ARG A 664 -27.96 -33.73 26.30
N THR A 665 -27.41 -32.65 26.86
CA THR A 665 -27.67 -31.31 26.32
C THR A 665 -26.77 -31.10 25.11
N ILE A 666 -27.37 -30.85 23.94
CA ILE A 666 -26.62 -30.44 22.75
C ILE A 666 -26.31 -28.93 22.86
N PRO A 667 -25.06 -28.51 22.66
CA PRO A 667 -24.70 -27.10 22.65
C PRO A 667 -25.51 -26.30 21.61
N SER A 668 -25.90 -25.07 21.98
CA SER A 668 -26.53 -24.11 21.08
C SER A 668 -25.72 -22.83 21.05
N THR A 669 -25.80 -22.06 19.97
CA THR A 669 -25.14 -20.75 19.86
C THR A 669 -25.51 -19.89 21.06
N ASN A 670 -24.51 -19.40 21.80
CA ASN A 670 -24.74 -18.53 22.95
C ASN A 670 -25.01 -17.10 22.47
N THR A 671 -26.24 -16.84 22.05
CA THR A 671 -26.62 -15.54 21.47
C THR A 671 -26.59 -14.41 22.50
N SER A 672 -26.81 -14.72 23.79
CA SER A 672 -26.62 -13.74 24.88
C SER A 672 -25.17 -13.26 24.95
N GLN A 673 -24.20 -14.17 24.92
CA GLN A 673 -22.78 -13.83 24.92
C GLN A 673 -22.38 -13.07 23.65
N ALA A 674 -22.84 -13.51 22.48
CA ALA A 674 -22.58 -12.81 21.22
C ALA A 674 -23.15 -11.38 21.23
N ASN A 675 -24.37 -11.20 21.75
CA ASN A 675 -24.99 -9.88 21.90
C ASN A 675 -24.28 -9.00 22.94
N GLU A 676 -23.81 -9.57 24.04
CA GLU A 676 -23.02 -8.87 25.06
C GLU A 676 -21.68 -8.41 24.49
N TYR A 677 -20.95 -9.31 23.83
CA TYR A 677 -19.68 -9.03 23.16
C TYR A 677 -19.84 -7.92 22.11
N LEU A 678 -20.89 -8.00 21.29
CA LEU A 678 -21.22 -6.98 20.30
C LEU A 678 -21.90 -5.74 20.90
N GLY A 679 -22.19 -5.70 22.20
CA GLY A 679 -22.82 -4.55 22.87
C GLY A 679 -24.23 -4.21 22.37
N LEU A 680 -25.04 -5.22 22.01
CA LEU A 680 -26.36 -5.07 21.41
C LEU A 680 -27.53 -4.97 22.43
N THR A 681 -27.30 -5.22 23.72
CA THR A 681 -28.33 -5.13 24.79
C THR A 681 -28.03 -4.03 25.82
N GLY A 682 -28.82 -2.95 25.85
CA GLY A 682 -28.80 -1.91 26.90
C GLY A 682 -27.97 -0.64 26.58
N ALA A 683 -28.53 0.54 26.83
CA ALA A 683 -28.12 1.83 26.25
C ALA A 683 -26.85 2.51 26.83
N SER A 684 -26.08 3.10 25.90
CA SER A 684 -25.21 4.29 25.93
C SER A 684 -24.08 4.41 26.96
N SER A 685 -22.83 4.38 26.47
CA SER A 685 -21.90 5.54 26.36
C SER A 685 -20.43 5.10 26.48
N GLY A 686 -19.58 5.55 25.56
CA GLY A 686 -18.17 5.84 25.88
C GLY A 686 -17.10 5.24 24.96
N LEU A 687 -16.63 6.09 24.04
CA LEU A 687 -15.21 6.27 23.67
C LEU A 687 -14.43 5.22 22.86
N THR A 688 -13.66 5.80 21.93
CA THR A 688 -12.36 5.40 21.32
C THR A 688 -12.31 4.37 20.19
N GLY A 689 -12.12 4.90 18.97
CA GLY A 689 -10.88 4.77 18.16
C GLY A 689 -10.82 3.65 17.10
N PRO A 690 -11.03 3.94 15.78
CA PRO A 690 -10.76 3.21 14.47
C PRO A 690 -9.56 3.16 13.50
N GLY A 691 -9.04 1.97 13.17
CA GLY A 691 -8.19 1.68 11.99
C GLY A 691 -8.92 0.98 10.85
N PHE A 692 -8.43 0.74 9.63
CA PHE A 692 -7.16 1.00 8.96
C PHE A 692 -7.37 1.00 7.43
N GLY A 693 -6.58 1.80 6.74
CA GLY A 693 -6.03 1.49 5.42
C GLY A 693 -4.51 1.68 5.46
N VAL A 694 -3.73 0.63 5.20
CA VAL A 694 -2.27 0.64 4.89
C VAL A 694 -1.26 1.04 6.00
N VAL A 695 -1.64 1.62 7.14
CA VAL A 695 -0.63 2.09 8.14
C VAL A 695 -0.05 0.99 9.07
N VAL A 696 -0.72 -0.16 9.27
CA VAL A 696 -0.15 -1.28 10.09
C VAL A 696 1.10 -1.89 9.45
N ALA A 697 1.20 -1.87 8.11
CA ALA A 697 2.37 -2.40 7.42
C ALA A 697 3.63 -1.59 7.75
N VAL A 698 3.53 -0.28 7.97
CA VAL A 698 4.70 0.57 8.24
C VAL A 698 5.21 0.42 9.69
N ILE A 699 4.32 0.26 10.68
CA ILE A 699 4.73 0.08 12.08
C ILE A 699 5.30 -1.32 12.32
N ALA A 700 4.72 -2.36 11.69
CA ALA A 700 5.29 -3.71 11.70
C ALA A 700 6.61 -3.80 10.90
N LEU A 701 6.77 -3.05 9.80
CA LEU A 701 8.02 -2.97 9.06
C LEU A 701 9.12 -2.19 9.79
N LEU A 702 8.79 -1.17 10.59
CA LEU A 702 9.78 -0.43 11.40
C LEU A 702 10.26 -1.26 12.61
N ALA A 703 9.37 -2.02 13.26
CA ALA A 703 9.76 -2.98 14.30
C ALA A 703 10.55 -4.18 13.71
N GLY A 704 10.11 -4.70 12.56
CA GLY A 704 10.76 -5.80 11.84
C GLY A 704 12.14 -5.44 11.27
N ALA A 705 12.33 -4.21 10.76
CA ALA A 705 13.62 -3.75 10.25
C ALA A 705 14.67 -3.60 11.36
N LEU A 706 14.27 -3.21 12.58
CA LEU A 706 15.16 -3.15 13.74
C LEU A 706 15.56 -4.55 14.26
N VAL A 707 14.69 -5.56 14.10
CA VAL A 707 14.98 -6.96 14.48
C VAL A 707 15.77 -7.70 13.37
N ALA A 708 15.52 -7.41 12.09
CA ALA A 708 16.22 -8.04 10.97
C ALA A 708 17.69 -7.61 10.84
N VAL A 709 18.05 -6.41 11.31
CA VAL A 709 19.45 -5.96 11.42
C VAL A 709 20.26 -6.81 12.42
N ARG A 710 19.61 -7.61 13.28
CA ARG A 710 20.29 -8.51 14.23
C ARG A 710 20.66 -9.89 13.65
N ARG A 711 20.21 -10.25 12.43
CA ARG A 711 20.50 -11.56 11.81
C ARG A 711 21.49 -11.52 10.63
N ARG A 712 22.30 -10.46 10.49
CA ARG A 712 23.51 -10.49 9.66
C ARG A 712 24.76 -10.11 10.42
#